data_AF-A0A350J543-F1
#
_entry.id   AF-A0A350J543-F1
#
_cell.length_a   1.000
_cell.length_b   1.000
_cell.length_c   1.000
_cell.angle_alpha   90.00
_cell.angle_beta   90.00
_cell.angle_gamma   90.00
#
_symmetry.space_group_name_H-M   'P 1'
#
loop_
_entity.id
_entity.type
_entity.pdbx_description
1 polymer ?
#
loop_
_entity_poly.entity_id
_entity_poly.type
_entity_poly.pdbx_seq_one_letter_code
_entity_poly.pdbx_strand_id
1 'polypeptide(L)'
;MQINPITLPSWLNNKTVFQQEVPLSIRGKAAPSATITLEISKDPTDGRRVSKLDADYGVILSLETNTSEKGDFVFEIPPYKASTDAYTFVFKCFSNVVTFTDIRCGDVWVFLGNEFLSVPMKHATAPSAPLKRQTLNHLRFFTPARDGLESNEQDIDFEPKKYFKDAAWIKITDTKELADVSSSAFSFAYTVADHVKYPVGVVDLSLEDSTILNWISDEMIENMVSLKDYLDELGLVTDEKRYAGMIAKDREKRNTKDLREEITKDKSFFDFDLQKEAKVREMEGKETIEEEAKSVGFELDFPNSDGSSLEKKGEPKGSAKNLDFGMFSEMAVKSEKKSEDTAYIKKRYRPSIMYRAKLACLKGLSVRGMCFSPCKDESLFGRYDLLLMGLIGTLASTFEPSEVFDDALMPSMLFVGMHPGAIDYDFPYKVIEFNENLTAFTRKLNMPSGIISLHDLLLPDKTKSFTLGVRLAVIALGIHVTPKMPRSCPECSGVEKAGNKLILQFDNLGDGLRLAEGETELRGFAICGEDRIFYPANARILHGVRVMVWRDDIAEPTSVTYGFSPFPHDATFKNLNDLPVMPFRFDREPAFYSPDLFFTSCDKLEFIGIRNEGDDFEKLKVYKTFKGNGVITADEMNKTEGSASLHIRYETENSLYGFEPDLSYVSLMAPLLIKGKKRMLVDVFNPDTQKKTLKAEGFGEQEIKQQLTWQTLVFSYKGEGDIELSSLKFRIEDSARNGEIYIDNIRFE
;
A
#
# COMPACT_ATOMS: atom_id res chain seq x y z
N MET A 1 45.06 11.93 30.31
CA MET A 1 43.82 11.16 30.07
C MET A 1 43.15 11.74 28.84
N GLN A 2 43.01 10.97 27.76
CA GLN A 2 42.08 11.35 26.69
C GLN A 2 40.69 11.35 27.31
N ILE A 3 40.06 12.52 27.40
CA ILE A 3 38.68 12.64 27.86
C ILE A 3 37.83 12.12 26.69
N ASN A 4 37.43 10.85 26.74
CA ASN A 4 36.49 10.32 25.76
C ASN A 4 35.14 11.04 25.94
N PRO A 5 34.56 11.61 24.86
CA PRO A 5 33.29 12.29 24.97
C PRO A 5 32.16 11.32 25.31
N ILE A 6 31.18 11.80 26.10
CA ILE A 6 29.94 11.06 26.32
C ILE A 6 29.25 10.89 24.97
N THR A 7 29.01 9.64 24.57
CA THR A 7 28.33 9.24 23.34
C THR A 7 27.02 8.56 23.71
N LEU A 8 25.92 9.07 23.17
CA LEU A 8 24.55 8.62 23.43
C LEU A 8 23.87 8.20 22.11
N PRO A 9 22.77 7.44 22.16
CA PRO A 9 22.04 7.04 20.96
C PRO A 9 21.52 8.27 20.20
N SER A 10 21.55 8.25 18.87
CA SER A 10 21.18 9.42 18.05
C SER A 10 19.72 9.84 18.18
N TRP A 11 18.83 8.91 18.55
CA TRP A 11 17.43 9.22 18.81
C TRP A 11 17.22 9.99 20.12
N LEU A 12 18.20 10.02 21.03
CA LEU A 12 18.16 10.80 22.27
C LEU A 12 18.88 12.14 22.06
N ASN A 13 18.11 13.20 21.85
CA ASN A 13 18.62 14.55 21.63
C ASN A 13 17.62 15.59 22.17
N ASN A 14 17.86 16.88 21.90
CA ASN A 14 16.86 17.92 22.17
C ASN A 14 15.53 17.60 21.44
N LYS A 15 14.41 17.92 22.08
CA LYS A 15 13.04 17.74 21.54
C LYS A 15 12.58 16.29 21.36
N THR A 16 13.35 15.29 21.81
CA THR A 16 12.97 13.87 21.75
C THR A 16 11.64 13.60 22.44
N VAL A 17 10.85 12.68 21.88
CA VAL A 17 9.73 12.04 22.59
C VAL A 17 10.19 10.64 22.99
N PHE A 18 10.02 10.27 24.25
CA PHE A 18 10.22 8.90 24.71
C PHE A 18 8.88 8.26 25.11
N GLN A 19 8.78 6.95 24.92
CA GLN A 19 7.55 6.18 25.12
C GLN A 19 7.13 6.19 26.60
N GLN A 20 5.86 6.48 26.84
CA GLN A 20 5.24 6.40 28.16
C GLN A 20 5.01 4.94 28.61
N GLU A 21 4.84 4.76 29.92
CA GLU A 21 4.43 3.53 30.62
C GLU A 21 5.38 2.34 30.49
N VAL A 22 6.50 2.49 29.78
CA VAL A 22 7.57 1.50 29.68
C VAL A 22 8.87 2.06 30.26
N PRO A 23 9.70 1.22 30.91
CA PRO A 23 11.05 1.62 31.31
C PRO A 23 11.87 2.05 30.09
N LEU A 24 12.71 3.07 30.28
CA LEU A 24 13.61 3.58 29.24
C LEU A 24 15.06 3.21 29.58
N SER A 25 15.63 2.29 28.81
CA SER A 25 17.05 1.90 28.90
C SER A 25 17.89 2.81 28.00
N ILE A 26 18.74 3.66 28.59
CA ILE A 26 19.69 4.49 27.85
C ILE A 26 21.07 3.85 27.93
N ARG A 27 21.56 3.40 26.77
CA ARG A 27 22.88 2.82 26.61
C ARG A 27 23.81 3.81 25.94
N GLY A 28 25.04 3.93 26.42
CA GLY A 28 26.00 4.86 25.85
C GLY A 28 27.45 4.49 26.16
N LYS A 29 28.37 5.35 25.73
CA LYS A 29 29.80 5.24 26.05
C LYS A 29 30.30 6.53 26.68
N ALA A 30 31.19 6.43 27.64
CA ALA A 30 31.90 7.56 28.23
C ALA A 30 33.35 7.16 28.57
N ALA A 31 34.04 7.95 29.40
CA ALA A 31 35.38 7.62 29.85
C ALA A 31 35.42 6.22 30.50
N PRO A 32 36.38 5.35 30.16
CA PRO A 32 36.50 4.01 30.76
C PRO A 32 36.69 4.04 32.28
N SER A 33 36.10 3.07 32.97
CA SER A 33 36.21 2.89 34.43
C SER A 33 35.95 4.17 35.22
N ALA A 34 34.94 4.92 34.80
CA ALA A 34 34.56 6.22 35.34
C ALA A 34 33.13 6.22 35.85
N THR A 35 32.86 7.08 36.82
CA THR A 35 31.50 7.34 37.30
C THR A 35 30.80 8.30 36.34
N ILE A 36 29.60 7.92 35.91
CA ILE A 36 28.69 8.75 35.12
C ILE A 36 27.38 8.93 35.88
N THR A 37 26.85 10.15 35.85
CA THR A 37 25.58 10.51 36.48
C THR A 37 24.57 10.98 35.45
N LEU A 38 23.30 10.69 35.70
CA LEU A 38 22.16 11.20 34.95
C LEU A 38 21.22 11.92 35.93
N GLU A 39 21.01 13.21 35.68
CA GLU A 39 19.97 13.99 36.36
C GLU A 39 18.82 14.25 35.37
N ILE A 40 17.61 13.88 35.77
CA ILE A 40 16.38 14.22 35.04
C ILE A 40 15.65 15.28 35.83
N SER A 41 15.39 16.40 35.16
CA SER A 41 14.55 17.46 35.69
C SER A 41 13.28 17.62 34.87
N LYS A 42 12.20 18.02 35.53
CA LYS A 42 10.88 18.25 34.94
C LYS A 42 10.47 19.70 35.14
N ASP A 43 10.08 20.35 34.05
CA ASP A 43 9.68 21.74 33.99
C ASP A 43 8.19 21.87 33.60
N PRO A 44 7.41 22.71 34.31
CA PRO A 44 5.99 22.86 34.04
C PRO A 44 5.76 23.61 32.73
N THR A 45 4.81 23.10 31.94
CA THR A 45 4.48 23.66 30.62
C THR A 45 3.92 25.08 30.69
N ASP A 46 3.28 25.44 31.81
CA ASP A 46 2.69 26.76 32.03
C ASP A 46 3.71 27.85 32.38
N GLY A 47 5.00 27.50 32.50
CA GLY A 47 6.08 28.43 32.79
C GLY A 47 6.05 29.00 34.21
N ARG A 48 5.25 28.41 35.13
CA ARG A 48 5.21 28.85 36.51
C ARG A 48 6.57 28.62 37.18
N ARG A 49 6.94 29.51 38.10
CA ARG A 49 8.16 29.29 38.92
C ARG A 49 7.96 28.10 39.85
N VAL A 50 8.81 27.11 39.70
CA VAL A 50 8.84 25.92 40.55
C VAL A 50 9.43 26.28 41.91
N SER A 51 8.69 26.01 42.98
CA SER A 51 9.18 26.12 44.35
C SER A 51 10.09 24.94 44.68
N LYS A 52 11.10 25.13 45.54
CA LYS A 52 11.94 24.02 46.05
C LYS A 52 11.16 22.95 46.84
N LEU A 53 9.91 23.24 47.21
CA LEU A 53 9.00 22.32 47.91
C LEU A 53 8.09 21.53 46.95
N ASP A 54 8.10 21.84 45.65
CA ASP A 54 7.29 21.16 44.65
C ASP A 54 8.04 19.89 44.20
N ALA A 55 7.64 18.73 44.73
CA ALA A 55 8.31 17.46 44.47
C ALA A 55 8.12 16.96 43.03
N ASP A 56 7.14 17.51 42.30
CA ASP A 56 6.80 17.10 40.93
C ASP A 56 7.66 17.79 39.87
N TYR A 57 8.44 18.80 40.24
CA TYR A 57 9.20 19.66 39.33
C TYR A 57 10.62 19.96 39.85
N GLY A 58 11.54 20.34 38.97
CA GLY A 58 12.97 20.38 39.29
C GLY A 58 13.60 18.99 39.09
N VAL A 59 14.66 18.64 39.83
CA VAL A 59 15.32 17.32 39.69
C VAL A 59 14.45 16.24 40.33
N ILE A 60 13.84 15.40 39.48
CA ILE A 60 12.92 14.34 39.89
C ILE A 60 13.57 12.96 39.94
N LEU A 61 14.71 12.79 39.25
CA LEU A 61 15.49 11.55 39.27
C LEU A 61 16.97 11.89 39.16
N SER A 62 17.78 11.21 39.98
CA SER A 62 19.24 11.25 39.89
C SER A 62 19.74 9.81 39.97
N LEU A 63 20.45 9.38 38.93
CA LEU A 63 21.04 8.05 38.82
C LEU A 63 22.55 8.17 38.68
N GLU A 64 23.27 7.17 39.19
CA GLU A 64 24.72 7.05 39.09
C GLU A 64 25.06 5.61 38.70
N THR A 65 26.03 5.45 37.78
CA THR A 65 26.57 4.14 37.41
C THR A 65 28.05 4.26 37.05
N ASN A 66 28.74 3.11 36.98
CA ASN A 66 30.13 3.04 36.57
C ASN A 66 30.23 2.49 35.15
N THR A 67 31.06 3.11 34.32
CA THR A 67 31.35 2.63 32.98
C THR A 67 32.25 1.40 33.01
N SER A 68 32.10 0.53 32.01
CA SER A 68 32.96 -0.65 31.83
C SER A 68 34.40 -0.25 31.45
N GLU A 69 35.31 -1.24 31.38
CA GLU A 69 36.67 -1.04 30.84
C GLU A 69 36.66 -0.54 29.38
N LYS A 70 35.58 -0.77 28.64
CA LYS A 70 35.36 -0.26 27.27
C LYS A 70 34.60 1.06 27.24
N GLY A 71 34.25 1.60 28.40
CA GLY A 71 33.49 2.84 28.56
C GLY A 71 31.98 2.70 28.45
N ASP A 72 31.43 1.49 28.33
CA ASP A 72 29.99 1.25 28.16
C ASP A 72 29.24 1.50 29.48
N PHE A 73 28.06 2.12 29.41
CA PHE A 73 27.15 2.28 30.55
C PHE A 73 25.69 2.06 30.14
N VAL A 74 24.85 1.80 31.13
CA VAL A 74 23.39 1.69 30.98
C VAL A 74 22.73 2.43 32.13
N PHE A 75 21.74 3.26 31.81
CA PHE A 75 20.79 3.82 32.79
C PHE A 75 19.41 3.24 32.54
N GLU A 76 18.79 2.73 33.60
CA GLU A 76 17.40 2.27 33.60
C GLU A 76 16.53 3.35 34.23
N ILE A 77 15.68 3.95 33.40
CA ILE A 77 14.76 5.00 33.82
C ILE A 77 13.39 4.36 34.06
N PRO A 78 12.74 4.61 35.22
CA PRO A 78 11.43 4.05 35.52
C PRO A 78 10.37 4.54 34.53
N PRO A 79 9.26 3.79 34.35
CA PRO A 79 8.18 4.19 33.45
C PRO A 79 7.51 5.47 33.92
N TYR A 80 7.27 6.40 32.99
CA TYR A 80 6.53 7.65 33.22
C TYR A 80 5.20 7.63 32.48
N LYS A 81 4.17 8.26 33.06
CA LYS A 81 2.93 8.54 32.34
C LYS A 81 3.15 9.69 31.35
N ALA A 82 2.40 9.68 30.24
CA ALA A 82 2.43 10.80 29.31
C ALA A 82 2.16 12.13 30.03
N SER A 83 2.90 13.15 29.61
CA SER A 83 2.80 14.48 30.17
C SER A 83 3.06 15.53 29.10
N THR A 84 2.34 16.65 29.19
CA THR A 84 2.62 17.82 28.37
C THR A 84 3.84 18.59 28.85
N ASP A 85 4.41 18.26 30.01
CA ASP A 85 5.58 18.91 30.61
C ASP A 85 6.88 18.59 29.85
N ALA A 86 7.87 19.45 30.05
CA ALA A 86 9.18 19.29 29.43
C ALA A 86 10.14 18.63 30.42
N TYR A 87 11.03 17.80 29.90
CA TYR A 87 12.09 17.16 30.65
C TYR A 87 13.45 17.65 30.15
N THR A 88 14.39 17.75 31.07
CA THR A 88 15.80 18.05 30.79
C THR A 88 16.66 16.92 31.36
N PHE A 89 17.44 16.27 30.50
CA PHE A 89 18.35 15.19 30.87
C PHE A 89 19.78 15.73 30.85
N VAL A 90 20.49 15.56 31.97
CA VAL A 90 21.88 16.02 32.12
C VAL A 90 22.77 14.84 32.46
N PHE A 91 23.66 14.49 31.55
CA PHE A 91 24.68 13.46 31.74
C PHE A 91 26.00 14.12 32.14
N LYS A 92 26.63 13.66 33.22
CA LYS A 92 27.92 14.20 33.68
C LYS A 92 28.92 13.06 33.90
N CYS A 93 30.11 13.19 33.32
CA CYS A 93 31.24 12.29 33.50
C CYS A 93 32.53 13.14 33.55
N PHE A 94 33.18 13.20 34.72
CA PHE A 94 34.29 14.13 34.98
C PHE A 94 33.93 15.59 34.64
N SER A 95 34.63 16.21 33.68
CA SER A 95 34.37 17.56 33.18
C SER A 95 33.42 17.59 31.97
N ASN A 96 33.04 16.44 31.42
CA ASN A 96 32.13 16.38 30.28
C ASN A 96 30.68 16.40 30.77
N VAL A 97 29.89 17.34 30.24
CA VAL A 97 28.46 17.49 30.53
C VAL A 97 27.71 17.55 29.20
N VAL A 98 26.73 16.66 29.03
CA VAL A 98 25.81 16.66 27.90
C VAL A 98 24.41 16.92 28.42
N THR A 99 23.75 17.94 27.88
CA THR A 99 22.41 18.37 28.30
C THR A 99 21.46 18.32 27.12
N PHE A 100 20.33 17.65 27.29
CA PHE A 100 19.22 17.63 26.35
C PHE A 100 17.99 18.27 26.97
N THR A 101 17.30 19.11 26.21
CA THR A 101 16.17 19.94 26.66
C THR A 101 14.94 19.75 25.75
N ASP A 102 13.77 20.18 26.23
CA ASP A 102 12.47 19.98 25.57
C ASP A 102 12.13 18.51 25.30
N ILE A 103 12.66 17.59 26.12
CA ILE A 103 12.30 16.16 26.02
C ILE A 103 10.84 15.99 26.49
N ARG A 104 10.09 15.11 25.83
CA ARG A 104 8.66 14.86 26.08
C ARG A 104 8.40 13.39 26.36
N CYS A 105 7.40 13.12 27.22
CA CYS A 105 6.92 11.77 27.48
C CYS A 105 5.54 11.59 26.81
N GLY A 106 5.41 10.59 25.95
CA GLY A 106 4.20 10.37 25.14
C GLY A 106 4.27 9.09 24.33
N ASP A 107 3.58 9.04 23.18
CA ASP A 107 3.62 7.86 22.30
C ASP A 107 4.64 8.04 21.18
N VAL A 108 5.42 6.99 20.89
CA VAL A 108 6.42 6.97 19.84
C VAL A 108 6.06 5.92 18.79
N TRP A 109 5.99 6.33 17.52
CA TRP A 109 5.61 5.47 16.40
C TRP A 109 6.70 5.44 15.32
N VAL A 110 6.84 4.34 14.60
CA VAL A 110 7.84 4.17 13.53
C VAL A 110 7.16 3.91 12.19
N PHE A 111 7.56 4.62 11.13
CA PHE A 111 7.02 4.45 9.79
C PHE A 111 8.08 3.86 8.85
N LEU A 112 7.73 2.78 8.15
CA LEU A 112 8.64 1.95 7.33
C LEU A 112 8.00 1.60 5.98
N GLY A 113 8.84 1.39 4.95
CA GLY A 113 8.39 0.92 3.64
C GLY A 113 8.10 2.04 2.64
N ASN A 114 7.16 1.77 1.72
CA ASN A 114 7.03 2.42 0.41
C ASN A 114 6.30 3.80 0.38
N GLU A 115 6.10 4.32 -0.84
CA GLU A 115 5.65 5.64 -1.30
C GLU A 115 4.48 6.24 -0.54
N PHE A 116 3.41 5.49 -0.25
CA PHE A 116 2.23 6.05 0.41
C PHE A 116 2.54 6.51 1.83
N LEU A 117 3.53 5.90 2.46
CA LEU A 117 4.07 6.32 3.75
C LEU A 117 5.18 7.35 3.65
N SER A 118 5.73 7.61 2.45
CA SER A 118 6.87 8.51 2.26
C SER A 118 6.56 9.81 1.50
N VAL A 119 5.33 10.05 1.04
CA VAL A 119 4.96 11.28 0.32
C VAL A 119 5.20 12.52 1.19
N PRO A 120 6.14 13.42 0.85
CA PRO A 120 6.39 14.62 1.64
C PRO A 120 5.23 15.62 1.59
N MET A 121 5.01 16.37 2.68
CA MET A 121 3.95 17.38 2.78
C MET A 121 3.96 18.41 1.63
N LYS A 122 5.14 18.79 1.10
CA LYS A 122 5.24 19.71 -0.07
C LYS A 122 4.64 19.15 -1.37
N HIS A 123 4.44 17.84 -1.45
CA HIS A 123 3.84 17.15 -2.59
C HIS A 123 2.40 16.69 -2.31
N ALA A 124 1.99 16.66 -1.03
CA ALA A 124 0.64 16.31 -0.62
C ALA A 124 -0.28 17.53 -0.49
N THR A 125 -1.58 17.28 -0.46
CA THR A 125 -2.60 18.30 -0.13
C THR A 125 -3.16 18.00 1.25
N ALA A 126 -3.09 19.00 2.14
CA ALA A 126 -3.65 18.94 3.49
C ALA A 126 -5.14 19.35 3.47
N PRO A 127 -5.93 18.95 4.48
CA PRO A 127 -7.33 19.35 4.58
C PRO A 127 -7.49 20.87 4.65
N SER A 128 -8.64 21.36 4.18
CA SER A 128 -9.01 22.78 4.18
C SER A 128 -9.24 23.34 5.59
N ALA A 129 -9.42 22.49 6.60
CA ALA A 129 -9.68 22.89 7.97
C ALA A 129 -8.41 23.40 8.68
N PRO A 130 -8.49 24.50 9.45
CA PRO A 130 -7.34 25.03 10.15
C PRO A 130 -6.85 24.08 11.26
N LEU A 131 -5.54 23.83 11.28
CA LEU A 131 -4.89 22.98 12.28
C LEU A 131 -4.83 23.68 13.65
N LYS A 132 -5.12 22.93 14.73
CA LYS A 132 -5.11 23.46 16.10
C LYS A 132 -3.66 23.65 16.58
N ARG A 133 -3.29 24.88 16.91
CA ARG A 133 -1.93 25.21 17.41
C ARG A 133 -1.54 24.41 18.66
N GLN A 134 -2.50 24.14 19.56
CA GLN A 134 -2.26 23.33 20.75
C GLN A 134 -1.83 21.90 20.38
N THR A 135 -2.53 21.27 19.44
CA THR A 135 -2.18 19.93 18.92
C THR A 135 -0.81 19.93 18.24
N LEU A 136 -0.51 20.94 17.42
CA LEU A 136 0.79 21.04 16.75
C LEU A 136 1.98 21.09 17.74
N ASN A 137 1.80 21.68 18.91
CA ASN A 137 2.84 21.72 19.95
C ASN A 137 3.20 20.33 20.51
N HIS A 138 2.33 19.33 20.35
CA HIS A 138 2.53 17.95 20.78
C HIS A 138 3.29 17.11 19.76
N LEU A 139 3.44 17.59 18.52
CA LEU A 139 4.02 16.78 17.45
C LEU A 139 5.54 16.91 17.41
N ARG A 140 6.23 15.77 17.28
CA ARG A 140 7.66 15.70 17.02
C ARG A 140 7.96 14.64 15.96
N PHE A 141 8.91 14.92 15.08
CA PHE A 141 9.31 14.00 14.02
C PHE A 141 10.81 13.76 14.05
N PHE A 142 11.23 12.51 13.98
CA PHE A 142 12.63 12.15 13.76
C PHE A 142 12.77 11.63 12.34
N THR A 143 13.44 12.39 11.49
CA THR A 143 13.51 12.11 10.06
C THR A 143 14.99 12.12 9.62
N PRO A 144 15.67 10.96 9.63
CA PRO A 144 16.99 10.86 9.02
C PRO A 144 16.90 11.06 7.50
N ALA A 145 18.06 11.21 6.84
CA ALA A 145 18.11 11.35 5.39
C ALA A 145 17.30 10.24 4.69
N ARG A 146 16.43 10.62 3.75
CA ARG A 146 15.47 9.68 3.15
C ARG A 146 16.15 8.55 2.39
N ASP A 147 17.25 8.81 1.69
CA ASP A 147 18.03 7.81 0.96
C ASP A 147 19.01 7.03 1.85
N GLY A 148 19.13 7.39 3.13
CA GLY A 148 20.05 6.82 4.12
C GLY A 148 21.46 7.42 4.11
N LEU A 149 21.76 8.37 3.22
CA LEU A 149 23.08 8.97 3.06
C LEU A 149 23.15 10.33 3.77
N GLU A 150 24.15 10.52 4.64
CA GLU A 150 24.39 11.80 5.32
C GLU A 150 25.36 12.69 4.54
N SER A 151 25.54 13.95 4.95
CA SER A 151 26.14 15.05 4.14
C SER A 151 27.56 14.79 3.58
N ASN A 152 28.24 13.72 4.00
CA ASN A 152 29.58 13.33 3.54
C ASN A 152 29.65 11.87 3.07
N GLU A 153 28.51 11.23 2.82
CA GLU A 153 28.43 9.83 2.42
C GLU A 153 27.96 9.72 0.97
N GLN A 154 28.68 8.91 0.18
CA GLN A 154 28.29 8.61 -1.20
C GLN A 154 27.65 7.23 -1.33
N ASP A 155 27.95 6.33 -0.39
CA ASP A 155 27.50 4.94 -0.40
C ASP A 155 27.13 4.51 1.01
N ILE A 156 26.22 3.55 1.10
CA ILE A 156 25.87 2.90 2.36
C ILE A 156 26.89 1.79 2.58
N ASP A 157 27.59 1.82 3.72
CA ASP A 157 28.55 0.78 4.08
C ASP A 157 27.90 -0.58 4.33
N PHE A 158 28.68 -1.65 4.21
CA PHE A 158 28.22 -3.00 4.55
C PHE A 158 27.98 -3.14 6.06
N GLU A 159 28.82 -2.52 6.87
CA GLU A 159 28.64 -2.48 8.32
C GLU A 159 27.52 -1.53 8.72
N PRO A 160 26.61 -1.93 9.63
CA PRO A 160 25.53 -1.07 10.09
C PRO A 160 26.04 0.23 10.73
N LYS A 161 25.42 1.35 10.36
CA LYS A 161 25.67 2.65 10.98
C LYS A 161 25.24 2.59 12.44
N LYS A 162 26.11 3.07 13.33
CA LYS A 162 25.84 3.08 14.78
C LYS A 162 25.11 4.33 15.25
N TYR A 163 25.36 5.47 14.60
CA TYR A 163 24.82 6.77 14.97
C TYR A 163 24.57 7.61 13.71
N PHE A 164 23.47 8.35 13.70
CA PHE A 164 23.25 9.46 12.78
C PHE A 164 24.13 10.65 13.18
N LYS A 165 24.67 11.34 12.18
CA LYS A 165 25.44 12.59 12.27
C LYS A 165 24.54 13.82 12.14
N ASP A 166 23.56 13.76 11.23
CA ASP A 166 22.77 14.91 10.77
C ASP A 166 21.30 14.83 11.23
N ALA A 167 20.82 13.67 11.68
CA ALA A 167 19.42 13.48 12.08
C ALA A 167 19.10 14.10 13.45
N ALA A 168 17.97 14.79 13.54
CA ALA A 168 17.48 15.42 14.77
C ALA A 168 15.95 15.40 14.84
N TRP A 169 15.42 15.60 16.05
CA TRP A 169 13.98 15.76 16.26
C TRP A 169 13.50 17.15 15.84
N ILE A 170 12.54 17.16 14.92
CA ILE A 170 11.84 18.32 14.40
C ILE A 170 10.61 18.57 15.27
N LYS A 171 10.40 19.84 15.64
CA LYS A 171 9.15 20.30 16.27
C LYS A 171 8.37 21.07 15.23
N ILE A 172 7.07 20.78 15.09
CA ILE A 172 6.18 21.47 14.14
C ILE A 172 5.85 22.88 14.63
N THR A 173 6.86 23.73 14.57
CA THR A 173 6.80 25.19 14.65
C THR A 173 7.53 25.84 13.48
N ASP A 174 8.33 25.06 12.73
CA ASP A 174 9.06 25.47 11.54
C ASP A 174 8.35 24.98 10.27
N THR A 175 7.92 25.91 9.43
CA THR A 175 7.20 25.59 8.18
C THR A 175 8.09 24.98 7.10
N LYS A 176 9.41 25.18 7.17
CA LYS A 176 10.37 24.58 6.22
C LYS A 176 10.60 23.11 6.54
N GLU A 177 10.84 22.78 7.80
CA GLU A 177 11.09 21.40 8.23
C GLU A 177 9.84 20.52 8.04
N LEU A 178 8.63 21.09 8.17
CA LEU A 178 7.37 20.37 7.91
C LEU A 178 7.24 19.93 6.45
N ALA A 179 7.84 20.64 5.49
CA ALA A 179 7.67 20.38 4.06
C ALA A 179 8.18 18.99 3.63
N ASP A 180 9.20 18.48 4.33
CA ASP A 180 9.87 17.21 4.03
C ASP A 180 9.37 16.03 4.90
N VAL A 181 8.57 16.30 5.93
CA VAL A 181 7.87 15.28 6.73
C VAL A 181 6.84 14.56 5.85
N SER A 182 6.71 13.24 6.02
CA SER A 182 5.67 12.48 5.33
C SER A 182 4.27 12.96 5.71
N SER A 183 3.39 13.08 4.71
CA SER A 183 2.00 13.50 4.87
C SER A 183 1.18 12.51 5.71
N SER A 184 1.40 11.20 5.50
CA SER A 184 0.80 10.16 6.34
C SER A 184 1.30 10.21 7.78
N ALA A 185 2.62 10.40 8.00
CA ALA A 185 3.19 10.53 9.33
C ALA A 185 2.63 11.77 10.06
N PHE A 186 2.51 12.89 9.36
CA PHE A 186 1.96 14.13 9.90
C PHE A 186 0.48 13.97 10.30
N SER A 187 -0.36 13.52 9.38
CA SER A 187 -1.79 13.34 9.62
C SER A 187 -2.08 12.28 10.69
N PHE A 188 -1.27 11.21 10.73
CA PHE A 188 -1.29 10.23 11.80
C PHE A 188 -1.02 10.87 13.16
N ALA A 189 0.13 11.52 13.32
CA ALA A 189 0.55 12.11 14.59
C ALA A 189 -0.44 13.19 15.06
N TYR A 190 -0.93 14.02 14.12
CA TYR A 190 -1.92 15.05 14.42
C TYR A 190 -3.23 14.45 14.91
N THR A 191 -3.74 13.41 14.24
CA THR A 191 -5.01 12.76 14.61
C THR A 191 -4.90 12.08 15.97
N VAL A 192 -3.82 11.35 16.22
CA VAL A 192 -3.57 10.73 17.54
C VAL A 192 -3.45 11.82 18.61
N ALA A 193 -2.60 12.83 18.42
CA ALA A 193 -2.38 13.90 19.40
C ALA A 193 -3.65 14.73 19.68
N ASP A 194 -4.51 14.96 18.67
CA ASP A 194 -5.78 15.64 18.88
C ASP A 194 -6.77 14.78 19.69
N HIS A 195 -6.64 13.45 19.68
CA HIS A 195 -7.45 12.59 20.52
C HIS A 195 -6.90 12.47 21.94
N VAL A 196 -5.60 12.21 22.07
CA VAL A 196 -4.97 11.86 23.36
C VAL A 196 -4.48 13.05 24.18
N LYS A 197 -4.30 14.22 23.53
CA LYS A 197 -3.91 15.50 24.17
C LYS A 197 -2.55 15.51 24.88
N TYR A 198 -1.63 14.64 24.47
CA TYR A 198 -0.25 14.60 24.94
C TYR A 198 0.73 14.43 23.75
N PRO A 199 2.05 14.58 23.97
CA PRO A 199 3.06 14.48 22.91
C PRO A 199 3.03 13.17 22.11
N VAL A 200 3.17 13.28 20.78
CA VAL A 200 3.30 12.14 19.86
C VAL A 200 4.55 12.34 19.02
N GLY A 201 5.46 11.37 19.09
CA GLY A 201 6.67 11.30 18.29
C GLY A 201 6.51 10.32 17.14
N VAL A 202 6.92 10.70 15.93
CA VAL A 202 7.00 9.77 14.79
C VAL A 202 8.42 9.72 14.25
N VAL A 203 8.97 8.51 14.17
CA VAL A 203 10.22 8.20 13.50
C VAL A 203 9.90 7.84 12.06
N ASP A 204 10.08 8.80 11.14
CA ASP A 204 9.77 8.63 9.72
C ASP A 204 11.00 8.07 8.98
N LEU A 205 11.01 6.75 8.76
CA LEU A 205 12.06 6.06 8.00
C LEU A 205 11.65 5.76 6.57
N SER A 206 10.38 5.98 6.23
CA SER A 206 9.77 5.61 4.95
C SER A 206 10.59 6.05 3.75
N LEU A 207 10.68 5.16 2.76
CA LEU A 207 11.44 5.34 1.53
C LEU A 207 10.70 4.71 0.35
N GLU A 208 10.39 5.55 -0.63
CA GLU A 208 9.87 5.14 -1.94
C GLU A 208 10.79 4.12 -2.63
N ASP A 209 10.19 3.13 -3.29
CA ASP A 209 10.89 2.05 -4.01
C ASP A 209 11.83 1.22 -3.11
N SER A 210 11.65 1.24 -1.78
CA SER A 210 12.29 0.29 -0.88
C SER A 210 11.46 -0.99 -0.76
N THR A 211 12.10 -2.15 -0.87
CA THR A 211 11.43 -3.43 -0.59
C THR A 211 11.67 -3.88 0.84
N ILE A 212 10.86 -4.82 1.32
CA ILE A 212 10.96 -5.47 2.62
C ILE A 212 12.38 -6.00 2.89
N LEU A 213 13.06 -6.48 1.85
CA LEU A 213 14.43 -6.99 1.94
C LEU A 213 15.41 -5.94 2.49
N ASN A 214 15.22 -4.67 2.13
CA ASN A 214 16.11 -3.61 2.60
C ASN A 214 16.06 -3.42 4.12
N TRP A 215 14.97 -3.84 4.76
CA TRP A 215 14.65 -3.57 6.16
C TRP A 215 14.95 -4.75 7.09
N ILE A 216 15.18 -5.95 6.56
CA ILE A 216 15.54 -7.14 7.34
C ILE A 216 17.03 -7.05 7.70
N SER A 217 17.39 -7.38 8.94
CA SER A 217 18.78 -7.36 9.38
C SER A 217 19.58 -8.56 8.87
N ASP A 218 20.89 -8.36 8.73
CA ASP A 218 21.83 -9.43 8.39
C ASP A 218 21.76 -10.58 9.39
N GLU A 219 21.69 -10.26 10.69
CA GLU A 219 21.54 -11.23 11.78
C GLU A 219 20.27 -12.06 11.62
N MET A 220 19.15 -11.45 11.25
CA MET A 220 17.89 -12.17 11.08
C MET A 220 17.93 -13.09 9.86
N ILE A 221 18.52 -12.65 8.75
CA ILE A 221 18.73 -13.47 7.57
C ILE A 221 19.63 -14.67 7.91
N GLU A 222 20.70 -14.46 8.66
CA GLU A 222 21.61 -15.53 9.06
C GLU A 222 20.98 -16.56 10.00
N ASN A 223 20.18 -16.09 10.97
CA ASN A 223 19.59 -16.95 12.00
C ASN A 223 18.36 -17.72 11.49
N MET A 224 17.62 -17.19 10.51
CA MET A 224 16.43 -17.83 9.96
C MET A 224 16.78 -18.62 8.70
N VAL A 225 17.19 -19.89 8.89
CA VAL A 225 17.64 -20.79 7.81
C VAL A 225 16.68 -20.81 6.62
N SER A 226 15.37 -20.94 6.85
CA SER A 226 14.37 -20.96 5.77
C SER A 226 14.31 -19.65 4.97
N LEU A 227 14.55 -18.50 5.62
CA LEU A 227 14.60 -17.21 4.94
C LEU A 227 15.89 -17.12 4.11
N LYS A 228 17.02 -17.52 4.70
CA LYS A 228 18.31 -17.54 4.00
C LYS A 228 18.26 -18.41 2.75
N ASP A 229 17.74 -19.62 2.86
CA ASP A 229 17.60 -20.58 1.75
C ASP A 229 16.72 -19.99 0.65
N TYR A 230 15.58 -19.36 1.02
CA TYR A 230 14.71 -18.69 0.06
C TYR A 230 15.41 -17.52 -0.66
N LEU A 231 16.20 -16.72 0.05
CA LEU A 231 16.99 -15.65 -0.58
C LEU A 231 18.12 -16.20 -1.47
N ASP A 232 18.67 -17.37 -1.14
CA ASP A 232 19.71 -18.04 -1.94
C ASP A 232 19.12 -18.59 -3.25
N GLU A 233 17.93 -19.19 -3.19
CA GLU A 233 17.15 -19.62 -4.36
C GLU A 233 16.87 -18.46 -5.32
N LEU A 234 16.59 -17.27 -4.78
CA LEU A 234 16.40 -16.03 -5.55
C LEU A 234 17.74 -15.37 -5.98
N GLY A 235 18.88 -15.89 -5.54
CA GLY A 235 20.20 -15.33 -5.81
C GLY A 235 20.46 -13.98 -5.14
N LEU A 236 19.75 -13.66 -4.05
CA LEU A 236 19.77 -12.36 -3.36
C LEU A 236 20.70 -12.30 -2.14
N VAL A 237 21.22 -13.44 -1.67
CA VAL A 237 22.18 -13.48 -0.57
C VAL A 237 23.41 -12.65 -0.92
N THR A 238 23.76 -11.70 -0.04
CA THR A 238 24.79 -10.71 -0.31
C THR A 238 25.83 -10.71 0.81
N ASP A 239 27.02 -11.23 0.53
CA ASP A 239 28.18 -11.06 1.40
C ASP A 239 28.90 -9.72 1.17
N GLU A 240 29.86 -9.38 2.02
CA GLU A 240 30.61 -8.12 1.96
C GLU A 240 31.30 -7.94 0.59
N LYS A 241 31.86 -9.01 0.03
CA LYS A 241 32.60 -8.98 -1.24
C LYS A 241 31.66 -8.69 -2.42
N ARG A 242 30.52 -9.38 -2.49
CA ARG A 242 29.48 -9.17 -3.49
C ARG A 242 28.92 -7.76 -3.37
N TYR A 243 28.68 -7.29 -2.15
CA TYR A 243 28.24 -5.92 -1.89
C TYR A 243 29.23 -4.87 -2.40
N ALA A 244 30.52 -5.01 -2.08
CA ALA A 244 31.56 -4.11 -2.55
C ALA A 244 31.64 -4.05 -4.09
N GLY A 245 31.48 -5.20 -4.76
CA GLY A 245 31.38 -5.26 -6.22
C GLY A 245 30.18 -4.49 -6.78
N MET A 246 29.02 -4.58 -6.12
CA MET A 246 27.82 -3.82 -6.53
C MET A 246 28.00 -2.31 -6.34
N ILE A 247 28.62 -1.88 -5.23
CA ILE A 247 28.91 -0.47 -4.97
C ILE A 247 29.90 0.09 -6.02
N ALA A 248 30.92 -0.69 -6.40
CA ALA A 248 31.83 -0.29 -7.48
C ALA A 248 31.09 -0.06 -8.80
N LYS A 249 30.19 -0.97 -9.19
CA LYS A 249 29.33 -0.80 -10.38
C LYS A 249 28.42 0.42 -10.28
N ASP A 250 27.86 0.71 -9.10
CA ASP A 250 27.03 1.91 -8.89
C ASP A 250 27.83 3.22 -8.98
N ARG A 251 29.09 3.22 -8.52
CA ARG A 251 30.02 4.35 -8.69
C ARG A 251 30.35 4.58 -10.16
N GLU A 252 30.61 3.52 -10.92
CA GLU A 252 30.84 3.62 -12.36
C GLU A 252 29.63 4.22 -13.08
N LYS A 253 28.43 3.72 -12.82
CA LYS A 253 27.18 4.26 -13.43
C LYS A 253 26.96 5.74 -13.10
N ARG A 254 27.19 6.15 -11.85
CA ARG A 254 27.07 7.57 -11.44
C ARG A 254 28.09 8.44 -12.16
N ASN A 255 29.36 8.03 -12.18
CA ASN A 255 30.41 8.77 -12.88
C ASN A 255 30.08 8.94 -14.37
N THR A 256 29.60 7.89 -15.05
CA THR A 256 29.19 7.97 -16.46
C THR A 256 28.04 8.97 -16.65
N LYS A 257 27.05 8.96 -15.75
CA LYS A 257 25.92 9.90 -15.78
C LYS A 257 26.37 11.35 -15.56
N ASP A 258 27.21 11.59 -14.56
CA ASP A 258 27.72 12.93 -14.25
C ASP A 258 28.54 13.49 -15.42
N LEU A 259 29.40 12.67 -16.05
CA LEU A 259 30.12 13.05 -17.26
C LEU A 259 29.18 13.39 -18.43
N ARG A 260 28.09 12.61 -18.63
CA ARG A 260 27.08 12.92 -19.65
C ARG A 260 26.38 14.25 -19.38
N GLU A 261 26.03 14.54 -18.14
CA GLU A 261 25.39 15.80 -17.76
C GLU A 261 26.33 17.00 -17.95
N GLU A 262 27.62 16.86 -17.63
CA GLU A 262 28.64 17.88 -17.92
C GLU A 262 28.76 18.14 -19.43
N ILE A 263 28.90 17.09 -20.25
CA ILE A 263 28.97 17.23 -21.72
C ILE A 263 27.74 17.95 -22.27
N THR A 264 26.56 17.65 -21.72
CA THR A 264 25.30 18.27 -22.16
C THR A 264 25.23 19.75 -21.79
N LYS A 265 25.73 20.13 -20.62
CA LYS A 265 25.87 21.54 -20.21
C LYS A 265 26.90 22.28 -21.05
N ASP A 266 28.05 21.67 -21.33
CA ASP A 266 29.13 22.26 -22.14
C ASP A 266 28.67 22.50 -23.60
N LYS A 267 27.86 21.60 -24.17
CA LYS A 267 27.22 21.78 -25.49
C LYS A 267 26.29 23.00 -25.59
N SER A 268 25.73 23.48 -24.47
CA SER A 268 24.91 24.70 -24.45
C SER A 268 25.75 25.99 -24.47
N PHE A 269 27.06 25.88 -24.22
CA PHE A 269 28.03 26.98 -24.12
C PHE A 269 29.17 26.85 -25.15
N PHE A 270 28.88 26.58 -26.43
CA PHE A 270 29.84 26.64 -27.57
C PHE A 270 31.21 25.91 -27.45
N ASP A 271 31.49 25.15 -26.38
CA ASP A 271 32.75 24.44 -26.20
C ASP A 271 32.50 22.93 -26.25
N PHE A 272 32.95 22.29 -27.33
CA PHE A 272 32.71 20.88 -27.62
C PHE A 272 33.91 20.04 -27.15
N ASP A 273 33.83 19.45 -25.96
CA ASP A 273 34.90 18.63 -25.39
C ASP A 273 34.87 17.18 -25.92
N LEU A 274 35.63 16.94 -27.00
CA LEU A 274 35.83 15.63 -27.63
C LEU A 274 36.45 14.57 -26.69
N GLN A 275 37.22 14.97 -25.68
CA GLN A 275 37.89 14.03 -24.77
C GLN A 275 36.89 13.45 -23.76
N LYS A 276 35.98 14.28 -23.23
CA LYS A 276 34.89 13.80 -22.38
C LYS A 276 33.95 12.86 -23.13
N GLU A 277 33.58 13.17 -24.39
CA GLU A 277 32.77 12.26 -25.22
C GLU A 277 33.46 10.93 -25.50
N ALA A 278 34.77 10.93 -25.81
CA ALA A 278 35.52 9.69 -26.04
C ALA A 278 35.57 8.81 -24.78
N LYS A 279 35.72 9.43 -23.60
CA LYS A 279 35.74 8.73 -22.32
C LYS A 279 34.38 8.14 -21.95
N VAL A 280 33.29 8.88 -22.23
CA VAL A 280 31.92 8.36 -22.09
C VAL A 280 31.70 7.19 -23.06
N ARG A 281 32.12 7.28 -24.33
CA ARG A 281 32.04 6.16 -25.29
C ARG A 281 32.91 4.97 -24.92
N GLU A 282 34.02 5.15 -24.21
CA GLU A 282 34.84 4.04 -23.70
C GLU A 282 34.18 3.34 -22.50
N MET A 283 33.57 4.12 -21.60
CA MET A 283 32.77 3.59 -20.48
C MET A 283 31.51 2.87 -21.00
N GLU A 284 30.81 3.48 -21.96
CA GLU A 284 29.65 2.91 -22.65
C GLU A 284 30.04 1.76 -23.60
N GLY A 285 31.25 1.76 -24.15
CA GLY A 285 31.78 0.69 -25.01
C GLY A 285 32.05 -0.59 -24.24
N LYS A 286 32.40 -0.47 -22.95
CA LYS A 286 32.36 -1.58 -22.00
C LYS A 286 30.91 -1.99 -21.70
N GLU A 287 29.99 -1.03 -21.58
CA GLU A 287 28.56 -1.32 -21.43
C GLU A 287 27.96 -1.99 -22.68
N THR A 288 28.29 -1.63 -23.92
CA THR A 288 27.66 -2.19 -25.14
C THR A 288 28.10 -3.60 -25.42
N ILE A 289 29.35 -3.97 -25.11
CA ILE A 289 29.78 -5.38 -25.12
C ILE A 289 29.05 -6.17 -24.01
N GLU A 290 28.73 -5.51 -22.90
CA GLU A 290 27.91 -6.08 -21.82
C GLU A 290 26.38 -5.97 -22.05
N GLU A 291 25.88 -5.09 -22.93
CA GLU A 291 24.46 -4.75 -23.14
C GLU A 291 23.91 -5.30 -24.47
N GLU A 292 24.73 -5.50 -25.50
CA GLU A 292 24.37 -6.28 -26.69
C GLU A 292 24.20 -7.78 -26.36
N ALA A 293 24.60 -8.20 -25.15
CA ALA A 293 24.20 -9.46 -24.53
C ALA A 293 22.89 -9.38 -23.70
N LYS A 294 22.26 -8.20 -23.56
CA LYS A 294 21.19 -7.89 -22.58
C LYS A 294 19.88 -7.31 -23.17
N SER A 295 19.64 -7.38 -24.48
CA SER A 295 18.39 -6.87 -25.09
C SER A 295 17.37 -7.96 -25.47
N VAL A 296 17.09 -8.88 -24.56
CA VAL A 296 15.81 -9.63 -24.55
C VAL A 296 15.39 -9.82 -23.09
N GLY A 297 14.28 -9.21 -22.70
CA GLY A 297 13.51 -9.38 -21.45
C GLY A 297 14.27 -9.86 -20.20
N PHE A 298 14.71 -8.94 -19.34
CA PHE A 298 14.96 -9.25 -17.93
C PHE A 298 13.68 -9.01 -17.13
N GLU A 299 12.72 -9.92 -17.28
CA GLU A 299 11.85 -10.31 -16.18
C GLU A 299 12.66 -11.22 -15.26
N LEU A 300 12.46 -11.08 -13.95
CA LEU A 300 12.96 -12.07 -12.99
C LEU A 300 12.18 -13.37 -13.23
N ASP A 301 12.70 -14.23 -14.10
CA ASP A 301 12.19 -15.59 -14.26
C ASP A 301 12.56 -16.40 -13.01
N PHE A 302 11.53 -16.76 -12.24
CA PHE A 302 11.65 -17.61 -11.06
C PHE A 302 12.18 -19.00 -11.44
N PRO A 303 13.13 -19.58 -10.68
CA PRO A 303 13.55 -20.96 -10.91
C PRO A 303 12.39 -21.92 -10.60
N ASN A 304 11.89 -22.59 -11.64
CA ASN A 304 11.00 -23.75 -11.48
C ASN A 304 11.80 -24.94 -10.95
N SER A 305 11.23 -25.65 -9.97
CA SER A 305 11.76 -26.91 -9.45
C SER A 305 11.64 -28.02 -10.51
N ASP A 306 12.77 -28.50 -11.04
CA ASP A 306 12.79 -29.64 -11.96
C ASP A 306 12.43 -30.96 -11.23
N GLY A 307 11.41 -31.64 -11.74
CA GLY A 307 11.10 -33.01 -11.41
C GLY A 307 12.14 -33.96 -12.02
N SER A 308 12.77 -34.77 -11.18
CA SER A 308 13.42 -36.00 -11.63
C SER A 308 12.62 -37.21 -11.14
N SER A 309 12.03 -37.91 -12.10
CA SER A 309 11.63 -39.30 -11.96
C SER A 309 12.89 -40.15 -11.77
N LEU A 310 13.04 -40.86 -10.64
CA LEU A 310 13.75 -42.14 -10.53
C LEU A 310 13.45 -42.80 -9.16
N GLU A 311 12.77 -43.94 -9.24
CA GLU A 311 12.77 -45.14 -8.40
C GLU A 311 12.69 -45.08 -6.85
N LYS A 312 11.73 -45.89 -6.35
CA LYS A 312 11.47 -46.26 -4.95
C LYS A 312 12.73 -46.72 -4.19
N LYS A 313 12.99 -46.14 -3.01
CA LYS A 313 13.12 -46.85 -1.70
C LYS A 313 13.47 -45.89 -0.54
N GLY A 314 12.70 -46.00 0.55
CA GLY A 314 13.14 -45.63 1.92
C GLY A 314 12.51 -44.35 2.49
N GLU A 315 11.55 -44.52 3.40
CA GLU A 315 11.12 -43.45 4.32
C GLU A 315 12.27 -42.97 5.21
N PRO A 316 12.25 -41.70 5.63
CA PRO A 316 12.26 -41.42 7.05
C PRO A 316 11.16 -40.44 7.49
N LYS A 317 10.57 -40.77 8.64
CA LYS A 317 9.55 -40.00 9.35
C LYS A 317 10.15 -38.70 9.91
N GLY A 318 9.47 -37.57 9.69
CA GLY A 318 9.73 -36.29 10.34
C GLY A 318 8.55 -35.34 10.15
N SER A 319 7.96 -34.87 11.24
CA SER A 319 6.71 -34.12 11.32
C SER A 319 6.86 -32.63 10.98
N ALA A 320 6.27 -32.21 9.87
CA ALA A 320 5.82 -30.83 9.65
C ALA A 320 4.71 -30.86 8.58
N LYS A 321 3.52 -31.31 8.98
CA LYS A 321 2.31 -31.20 8.15
C LYS A 321 1.37 -30.18 8.79
N ASN A 322 1.06 -29.15 8.00
CA ASN A 322 -0.14 -28.33 7.96
C ASN A 322 0.20 -26.83 7.95
N LEU A 323 0.56 -26.34 6.77
CA LEU A 323 0.27 -25.00 6.25
C LEU A 323 0.37 -25.12 4.73
N ASP A 324 -0.52 -25.94 4.17
CA ASP A 324 -0.67 -26.13 2.73
C ASP A 324 -1.78 -25.17 2.27
N PHE A 325 -1.36 -24.07 1.63
CA PHE A 325 -2.25 -23.10 1.01
C PHE A 325 -2.38 -23.46 -0.49
N GLY A 326 -3.09 -24.54 -0.81
CA GLY A 326 -3.46 -24.87 -2.20
C GLY A 326 -4.38 -23.79 -2.80
N MET A 327 -4.45 -23.55 -4.12
CA MET A 327 -3.95 -24.21 -5.34
C MET A 327 -3.82 -23.06 -6.38
N PHE A 328 -2.77 -22.97 -7.20
CA PHE A 328 -2.72 -23.55 -8.55
C PHE A 328 -1.29 -23.85 -8.98
N SER A 329 -1.11 -25.06 -9.55
CA SER A 329 -0.01 -25.43 -10.43
C SER A 329 -0.56 -25.57 -11.85
N GLU A 330 0.11 -24.96 -12.82
CA GLU A 330 0.42 -25.45 -14.18
C GLU A 330 0.52 -24.26 -15.15
N MET A 331 1.76 -23.87 -15.47
CA MET A 331 2.17 -23.64 -16.85
C MET A 331 3.70 -23.69 -16.91
N ALA A 332 4.20 -24.61 -17.73
CA ALA A 332 5.61 -24.90 -17.96
C ALA A 332 5.98 -24.55 -19.42
N VAL A 333 7.30 -24.60 -19.70
CA VAL A 333 8.01 -24.55 -21.01
C VAL A 333 8.52 -23.13 -21.35
N LYS A 334 9.82 -22.85 -21.63
CA LYS A 334 10.88 -23.57 -22.37
C LYS A 334 12.27 -23.05 -21.93
N SER A 335 13.23 -23.92 -21.63
CA SER A 335 14.61 -23.51 -21.26
C SER A 335 15.54 -23.45 -22.47
N GLU A 336 16.28 -22.33 -22.63
CA GLU A 336 17.60 -22.36 -23.24
C GLU A 336 18.66 -22.04 -22.17
N LYS A 337 19.53 -23.02 -21.89
CA LYS A 337 20.71 -22.83 -21.06
C LYS A 337 21.65 -21.82 -21.71
N LYS A 338 21.89 -20.68 -21.05
CA LYS A 338 23.17 -19.97 -21.11
C LYS A 338 23.57 -19.46 -19.72
N SER A 339 24.74 -19.92 -19.31
CA SER A 339 25.49 -19.45 -18.13
C SER A 339 25.97 -18.01 -18.32
N GLU A 340 26.15 -17.31 -17.18
CA GLU A 340 26.85 -16.03 -16.96
C GLU A 340 25.96 -14.77 -16.99
N ASP A 341 25.38 -14.38 -15.83
CA ASP A 341 25.92 -13.28 -14.98
C ASP A 341 24.99 -12.99 -13.75
N THR A 342 25.16 -13.71 -12.64
CA THR A 342 24.40 -13.55 -11.37
C THR A 342 24.90 -12.38 -10.48
N ALA A 343 25.74 -11.48 -10.98
CA ALA A 343 26.57 -10.63 -10.12
C ALA A 343 25.94 -9.32 -9.59
N TYR A 344 24.99 -8.69 -10.29
CA TYR A 344 24.48 -7.34 -9.91
C TYR A 344 23.01 -7.34 -9.51
N ILE A 345 22.72 -6.90 -8.28
CA ILE A 345 21.35 -6.75 -7.74
C ILE A 345 20.99 -5.25 -7.72
N LYS A 346 19.77 -4.89 -8.16
CA LYS A 346 19.26 -3.50 -8.05
C LYS A 346 19.15 -3.08 -6.58
N LYS A 347 19.44 -1.81 -6.24
CA LYS A 347 19.47 -1.31 -4.85
C LYS A 347 18.25 -1.72 -4.02
N ARG A 348 17.04 -1.61 -4.59
CA ARG A 348 15.78 -1.98 -3.93
C ARG A 348 15.66 -3.45 -3.52
N TYR A 349 16.35 -4.37 -4.18
CA TYR A 349 16.34 -5.81 -3.88
C TYR A 349 17.56 -6.28 -3.08
N ARG A 350 18.48 -5.37 -2.74
CA ARG A 350 19.65 -5.71 -1.92
C ARG A 350 19.24 -5.82 -0.45
N PRO A 351 19.45 -6.97 0.21
CA PRO A 351 19.08 -7.13 1.60
C PRO A 351 19.80 -6.13 2.52
N SER A 352 19.15 -5.78 3.63
CA SER A 352 19.73 -5.06 4.78
C SER A 352 20.19 -3.62 4.54
N ILE A 353 20.09 -3.04 3.35
CA ILE A 353 20.62 -1.69 3.08
C ILE A 353 19.97 -0.62 3.97
N MET A 354 18.64 -0.59 4.07
CA MET A 354 17.95 0.39 4.91
C MET A 354 18.03 0.03 6.39
N TYR A 355 18.17 -1.25 6.72
CA TYR A 355 18.52 -1.66 8.07
C TYR A 355 19.85 -1.03 8.51
N ARG A 356 20.92 -1.19 7.71
CA ARG A 356 22.26 -0.66 7.98
C ARG A 356 22.29 0.86 8.04
N ALA A 357 21.60 1.52 7.12
CA ALA A 357 21.63 2.97 7.01
C ALA A 357 20.72 3.68 8.04
N LYS A 358 19.62 3.05 8.46
CA LYS A 358 18.59 3.70 9.27
C LYS A 358 18.22 2.94 10.55
N LEU A 359 17.73 1.70 10.46
CA LEU A 359 17.18 0.99 11.63
C LEU A 359 18.23 0.72 12.71
N ALA A 360 19.45 0.33 12.34
CA ALA A 360 20.50 -0.04 13.29
C ALA A 360 20.86 1.09 14.27
N CYS A 361 20.75 2.35 13.83
CA CYS A 361 20.98 3.54 14.66
C CYS A 361 19.90 3.78 15.73
N LEU A 362 18.76 3.10 15.63
CA LEU A 362 17.60 3.27 16.50
C LEU A 362 17.51 2.21 17.61
N LYS A 363 18.54 1.36 17.73
CA LYS A 363 18.55 0.28 18.70
C LYS A 363 18.29 0.80 20.12
N GLY A 364 17.35 0.16 20.82
CA GLY A 364 16.97 0.51 22.19
C GLY A 364 15.94 1.64 22.32
N LEU A 365 15.42 2.18 21.21
CA LEU A 365 14.31 3.13 21.27
C LEU A 365 13.02 2.39 21.65
N SER A 366 12.36 2.86 22.72
CA SER A 366 11.04 2.35 23.11
C SER A 366 9.93 2.93 22.23
N VAL A 367 8.98 2.09 21.80
CA VAL A 367 7.90 2.50 20.87
C VAL A 367 6.53 1.95 21.27
N ARG A 368 5.45 2.65 20.86
CA ARG A 368 4.07 2.18 20.95
C ARG A 368 3.68 1.25 19.81
N GLY A 369 4.29 1.44 18.65
CA GLY A 369 4.00 0.62 17.47
C GLY A 369 4.71 1.09 16.20
N MET A 370 4.54 0.30 15.14
CA MET A 370 5.11 0.55 13.82
C MET A 370 4.07 0.45 12.72
N CYS A 371 4.32 1.16 11.62
CA CYS A 371 3.56 1.13 10.38
C CYS A 371 4.45 0.63 9.24
N PHE A 372 3.96 -0.31 8.43
CA PHE A 372 4.68 -0.84 7.28
C PHE A 372 3.81 -0.89 6.03
N SER A 373 4.38 -0.47 4.90
CA SER A 373 3.74 -0.56 3.57
C SER A 373 4.66 -1.31 2.58
N PRO A 374 4.14 -2.32 1.87
CA PRO A 374 4.88 -3.07 0.85
C PRO A 374 5.11 -2.24 -0.42
N CYS A 375 6.08 -2.67 -1.22
CA CYS A 375 6.34 -2.14 -2.56
C CYS A 375 5.57 -2.92 -3.65
N LYS A 376 5.25 -2.27 -4.78
CA LYS A 376 4.42 -2.84 -5.87
C LYS A 376 4.93 -4.18 -6.41
N ASP A 377 6.25 -4.36 -6.47
CA ASP A 377 6.87 -5.56 -7.06
C ASP A 377 6.98 -6.72 -6.06
N GLU A 378 6.52 -6.53 -4.82
CA GLU A 378 6.62 -7.57 -3.77
C GLU A 378 5.57 -8.67 -3.88
N SER A 379 4.51 -8.43 -4.67
CA SER A 379 3.50 -9.45 -5.00
C SER A 379 4.10 -10.64 -5.75
N LEU A 380 5.30 -10.48 -6.32
CA LEU A 380 6.05 -11.51 -7.02
C LEU A 380 6.78 -12.47 -6.05
N PHE A 381 6.99 -12.10 -4.79
CA PHE A 381 7.67 -12.98 -3.83
C PHE A 381 6.77 -14.14 -3.38
N GLY A 382 7.03 -15.35 -3.91
CA GLY A 382 6.28 -16.56 -3.57
C GLY A 382 6.26 -16.95 -2.08
N ARG A 383 7.25 -16.50 -1.28
CA ARG A 383 7.32 -16.73 0.19
C ARG A 383 7.42 -15.43 0.97
N TYR A 384 6.51 -14.50 0.68
CA TYR A 384 6.44 -13.22 1.39
C TYR A 384 6.20 -13.36 2.90
N ASP A 385 5.59 -14.47 3.34
CA ASP A 385 5.46 -14.83 4.75
C ASP A 385 6.82 -14.91 5.47
N LEU A 386 7.85 -15.47 4.84
CA LEU A 386 9.20 -15.54 5.42
C LEU A 386 9.83 -14.15 5.53
N LEU A 387 9.60 -13.28 4.54
CA LEU A 387 10.10 -11.90 4.54
C LEU A 387 9.45 -11.08 5.66
N LEU A 388 8.13 -11.22 5.84
CA LEU A 388 7.39 -10.59 6.94
C LEU A 388 7.89 -11.06 8.31
N MET A 389 8.14 -12.36 8.48
CA MET A 389 8.71 -12.90 9.72
C MET A 389 10.12 -12.34 9.96
N GLY A 390 10.95 -12.24 8.93
CA GLY A 390 12.27 -11.60 9.00
C GLY A 390 12.19 -10.12 9.39
N LEU A 391 11.25 -9.37 8.82
CA LEU A 391 11.02 -7.97 9.17
C LEU A 391 10.59 -7.84 10.64
N ILE A 392 9.59 -8.60 11.08
CA ILE A 392 9.10 -8.53 12.47
C ILE A 392 10.21 -8.90 13.46
N GLY A 393 11.00 -9.94 13.19
CA GLY A 393 12.16 -10.30 14.01
C GLY A 393 13.21 -9.19 14.07
N THR A 394 13.46 -8.52 12.94
CA THR A 394 14.36 -7.37 12.87
C THR A 394 13.84 -6.20 13.72
N LEU A 395 12.55 -5.90 13.62
CA LEU A 395 11.92 -4.83 14.39
C LEU A 395 11.92 -5.12 15.89
N ALA A 396 11.59 -6.35 16.28
CA ALA A 396 11.61 -6.79 17.68
C ALA A 396 13.01 -6.76 18.31
N SER A 397 14.06 -7.01 17.53
CA SER A 397 15.45 -6.92 18.01
C SER A 397 16.03 -5.50 18.00
N THR A 398 15.36 -4.57 17.30
CA THR A 398 15.78 -3.16 17.19
C THR A 398 15.13 -2.30 18.27
N PHE A 399 13.82 -2.46 18.49
CA PHE A 399 13.04 -1.58 19.36
C PHE A 399 12.69 -2.23 20.69
N GLU A 400 12.43 -1.38 21.69
CA GLU A 400 11.94 -1.80 23.01
C GLU A 400 10.44 -1.48 23.14
N PRO A 401 9.73 -2.13 24.07
CA PRO A 401 10.17 -3.25 24.91
C PRO A 401 10.37 -4.55 24.12
N SER A 402 11.50 -5.21 24.35
CA SER A 402 11.83 -6.53 23.78
C SER A 402 11.14 -7.69 24.52
N GLU A 403 10.78 -7.49 25.78
CA GLU A 403 9.97 -8.39 26.59
C GLU A 403 8.81 -7.61 27.20
N VAL A 404 7.60 -8.13 27.05
CA VAL A 404 6.37 -7.48 27.52
C VAL A 404 5.58 -8.43 28.39
N PHE A 405 5.38 -8.05 29.65
CA PHE A 405 4.59 -8.82 30.62
C PHE A 405 3.12 -8.36 30.69
N ASP A 406 2.79 -7.23 30.06
CA ASP A 406 1.44 -6.66 29.96
C ASP A 406 1.10 -6.43 28.48
N ASP A 407 0.15 -7.21 27.94
CA ASP A 407 -0.30 -7.13 26.55
C ASP A 407 -0.70 -5.70 26.14
N ALA A 408 -1.13 -4.84 27.08
CA ALA A 408 -1.50 -3.46 26.80
C ALA A 408 -0.30 -2.55 26.45
N LEU A 409 0.92 -2.98 26.80
CA LEU A 409 2.17 -2.27 26.52
C LEU A 409 2.93 -2.88 25.34
N MET A 410 2.40 -3.95 24.74
CA MET A 410 3.01 -4.60 23.59
C MET A 410 2.97 -3.67 22.37
N PRO A 411 4.11 -3.42 21.71
CA PRO A 411 4.13 -2.65 20.47
C PRO A 411 3.18 -3.24 19.43
N SER A 412 2.40 -2.41 18.75
CA SER A 412 1.51 -2.86 17.69
C SER A 412 2.14 -2.77 16.30
N MET A 413 1.71 -3.61 15.37
CA MET A 413 2.12 -3.56 13.96
C MET A 413 0.94 -3.22 13.04
N LEU A 414 1.03 -2.10 12.33
CA LEU A 414 0.02 -1.66 11.37
C LEU A 414 0.50 -1.88 9.95
N PHE A 415 -0.25 -2.65 9.18
CA PHE A 415 0.05 -2.94 7.78
C PHE A 415 -0.79 -2.08 6.84
N VAL A 416 -0.19 -1.72 5.70
CA VAL A 416 -0.90 -1.11 4.58
C VAL A 416 -0.91 -2.12 3.44
N GLY A 417 -2.08 -2.37 2.86
CA GLY A 417 -2.22 -3.21 1.67
C GLY A 417 -1.59 -2.55 0.44
N MET A 418 -1.16 -3.38 -0.50
CA MET A 418 -0.69 -2.93 -1.80
C MET A 418 -1.82 -2.23 -2.57
N HIS A 419 -1.53 -1.07 -3.15
CA HIS A 419 -2.49 -0.30 -3.95
C HIS A 419 -2.77 -1.02 -5.28
N PRO A 420 -4.03 -1.05 -5.78
CA PRO A 420 -4.37 -1.72 -7.05
C PRO A 420 -3.60 -1.23 -8.29
N GLY A 421 -3.04 -0.02 -8.24
CA GLY A 421 -2.14 0.50 -9.29
C GLY A 421 -0.83 -0.26 -9.44
N ALA A 422 -0.51 -1.18 -8.52
CA ALA A 422 0.59 -2.12 -8.62
C ALA A 422 0.28 -3.35 -9.50
N ILE A 423 -0.81 -3.33 -10.27
CA ILE A 423 -1.28 -4.47 -11.05
C ILE A 423 -0.19 -5.04 -11.97
N ASP A 424 -0.10 -6.36 -11.98
CA ASP A 424 0.64 -7.16 -12.95
C ASP A 424 -0.37 -7.60 -14.02
N TYR A 425 -0.20 -7.15 -15.26
CA TYR A 425 -1.18 -7.39 -16.34
C TYR A 425 -1.20 -8.84 -16.81
N ASP A 426 -0.09 -9.56 -16.67
CA ASP A 426 -0.01 -10.99 -16.97
C ASP A 426 -0.69 -11.82 -15.88
N PHE A 427 -0.71 -11.28 -14.65
CA PHE A 427 -1.32 -11.92 -13.49
C PHE A 427 -2.21 -10.94 -12.70
N PRO A 428 -3.36 -10.53 -13.27
CA PRO A 428 -4.14 -9.38 -12.80
C PRO A 428 -4.73 -9.55 -11.39
N TYR A 429 -4.80 -10.78 -10.87
CA TYR A 429 -5.27 -11.07 -9.51
C TYR A 429 -4.15 -11.10 -8.45
N LYS A 430 -2.86 -11.06 -8.82
CA LYS A 430 -1.75 -11.18 -7.85
C LYS A 430 -1.79 -10.13 -6.74
N VAL A 431 -2.13 -8.88 -7.06
CA VAL A 431 -2.16 -7.79 -6.07
C VAL A 431 -3.27 -8.02 -5.03
N ILE A 432 -4.46 -8.45 -5.48
CA ILE A 432 -5.57 -8.70 -4.56
C ILE A 432 -5.33 -9.96 -3.72
N GLU A 433 -4.70 -10.99 -4.29
CA GLU A 433 -4.30 -12.20 -3.57
C GLU A 433 -3.17 -11.94 -2.58
N PHE A 434 -2.21 -11.08 -2.93
CA PHE A 434 -1.18 -10.60 -2.02
C PHE A 434 -1.81 -9.89 -0.82
N ASN A 435 -2.77 -9.00 -1.05
CA ASN A 435 -3.50 -8.32 0.03
C ASN A 435 -4.33 -9.27 0.90
N GLU A 436 -4.96 -10.28 0.29
CA GLU A 436 -5.65 -11.36 1.02
C GLU A 436 -4.67 -12.10 1.94
N ASN A 437 -3.50 -12.48 1.42
CA ASN A 437 -2.47 -13.19 2.19
C ASN A 437 -1.87 -12.32 3.31
N LEU A 438 -1.63 -11.03 3.05
CA LEU A 438 -1.18 -10.09 4.07
C LEU A 438 -2.22 -9.95 5.19
N THR A 439 -3.51 -9.88 4.84
CA THR A 439 -4.62 -9.88 5.81
C THR A 439 -4.68 -11.19 6.61
N ALA A 440 -4.49 -12.34 5.96
CA ALA A 440 -4.44 -13.62 6.65
C ALA A 440 -3.23 -13.72 7.60
N PHE A 441 -2.11 -13.09 7.25
CA PHE A 441 -0.91 -13.03 8.07
C PHE A 441 -1.15 -12.22 9.35
N THR A 442 -1.79 -11.04 9.26
CA THR A 442 -2.06 -10.20 10.46
C THR A 442 -2.88 -10.95 11.51
N ARG A 443 -3.86 -11.76 11.10
CA ARG A 443 -4.69 -12.60 11.99
C ARG A 443 -3.91 -13.66 12.77
N LYS A 444 -2.72 -14.02 12.31
CA LYS A 444 -1.86 -15.04 12.95
C LYS A 444 -0.84 -14.45 13.92
N LEU A 445 -0.72 -13.13 13.96
CA LEU A 445 0.22 -12.48 14.85
C LEU A 445 -0.29 -12.50 16.29
N ASN A 446 0.60 -12.86 17.23
CA ASN A 446 0.31 -12.80 18.66
C ASN A 446 0.45 -11.39 19.25
N MET A 447 0.90 -10.42 18.43
CA MET A 447 0.99 -9.01 18.80
C MET A 447 -0.23 -8.23 18.30
N PRO A 448 -0.58 -7.08 18.90
CA PRO A 448 -1.69 -6.28 18.42
C PRO A 448 -1.37 -5.80 17.01
N SER A 449 -2.25 -6.10 16.05
CA SER A 449 -2.03 -5.71 14.66
C SER A 449 -3.33 -5.28 13.99
N GLY A 450 -3.18 -4.51 12.92
CA GLY A 450 -4.28 -4.05 12.08
C GLY A 450 -3.81 -3.83 10.66
N ILE A 451 -4.74 -3.81 9.71
CA ILE A 451 -4.43 -3.58 8.30
C ILE A 451 -5.35 -2.53 7.68
N ILE A 452 -4.80 -1.76 6.74
CA ILE A 452 -5.53 -0.78 5.92
C ILE A 452 -5.52 -1.21 4.47
N SER A 453 -6.68 -1.20 3.82
CA SER A 453 -6.75 -1.31 2.37
C SER A 453 -6.70 0.06 1.69
N LEU A 454 -6.17 0.08 0.48
CA LEU A 454 -6.08 1.26 -0.39
C LEU A 454 -6.99 1.15 -1.63
N HIS A 455 -7.83 0.11 -1.73
CA HIS A 455 -8.61 -0.17 -2.94
C HIS A 455 -9.66 0.90 -3.27
N ASP A 456 -10.08 1.70 -2.29
CA ASP A 456 -11.02 2.82 -2.50
C ASP A 456 -10.32 4.13 -2.91
N LEU A 457 -8.98 4.19 -2.83
CA LEU A 457 -8.18 5.38 -3.11
C LEU A 457 -7.51 5.32 -4.49
N LEU A 458 -8.29 5.07 -5.54
CA LEU A 458 -7.77 4.79 -6.89
C LEU A 458 -7.22 6.03 -7.62
N LEU A 459 -8.02 7.10 -7.71
CA LEU A 459 -7.65 8.32 -8.47
C LEU A 459 -6.41 9.01 -7.90
N PRO A 460 -5.45 9.51 -8.71
CA PRO A 460 -4.21 10.15 -8.28
C PRO A 460 -4.49 11.49 -7.57
N ASP A 461 -4.92 11.40 -6.31
CA ASP A 461 -5.17 12.54 -5.44
C ASP A 461 -3.97 12.74 -4.49
N LYS A 462 -3.54 14.00 -4.39
CA LYS A 462 -2.51 14.43 -3.43
C LYS A 462 -2.97 14.30 -1.98
N THR A 463 -4.24 14.00 -1.70
CA THR A 463 -4.75 13.70 -0.36
C THR A 463 -4.60 12.23 0.05
N LYS A 464 -4.25 11.28 -0.85
CA LYS A 464 -4.18 9.84 -0.52
C LYS A 464 -3.32 9.53 0.71
N SER A 465 -2.08 10.04 0.73
CA SER A 465 -1.14 9.82 1.83
C SER A 465 -1.65 10.44 3.14
N PHE A 466 -2.29 11.60 3.06
CA PHE A 466 -2.92 12.24 4.23
C PHE A 466 -4.08 11.38 4.78
N THR A 467 -4.96 10.91 3.89
CA THR A 467 -6.09 10.04 4.25
C THR A 467 -5.61 8.73 4.88
N LEU A 468 -4.55 8.13 4.34
CA LEU A 468 -3.91 6.95 4.92
C LEU A 468 -3.45 7.19 6.35
N GLY A 469 -2.78 8.31 6.63
CA GLY A 469 -2.33 8.63 7.99
C GLY A 469 -3.46 8.81 8.98
N VAL A 470 -4.58 9.42 8.57
CA VAL A 470 -5.80 9.50 9.40
C VAL A 470 -6.35 8.09 9.70
N ARG A 471 -6.41 7.21 8.71
CA ARG A 471 -6.89 5.82 8.89
C ARG A 471 -5.97 5.00 9.81
N LEU A 472 -4.65 5.16 9.67
CA LEU A 472 -3.66 4.55 10.57
C LEU A 472 -3.88 5.02 12.02
N ALA A 473 -4.17 6.31 12.22
CA ALA A 473 -4.42 6.85 13.54
C ALA A 473 -5.71 6.29 14.16
N VAL A 474 -6.78 6.11 13.36
CA VAL A 474 -8.01 5.47 13.82
C VAL A 474 -7.73 4.06 14.37
N ILE A 475 -6.97 3.26 13.63
CA ILE A 475 -6.59 1.91 14.06
C ILE A 475 -5.70 1.94 15.32
N ALA A 476 -4.68 2.79 15.34
CA ALA A 476 -3.80 2.96 16.50
C ALA A 476 -4.59 3.32 17.77
N LEU A 477 -5.55 4.24 17.65
CA LEU A 477 -6.44 4.63 18.73
C LEU A 477 -7.35 3.47 19.17
N GLY A 478 -7.87 2.67 18.23
CA GLY A 478 -8.70 1.50 18.55
C GLY A 478 -7.96 0.37 19.26
N ILE A 479 -6.67 0.20 18.95
CA ILE A 479 -5.81 -0.79 19.61
C ILE A 479 -5.44 -0.32 21.02
N HIS A 480 -4.99 0.93 21.16
CA HIS A 480 -4.27 1.38 22.35
C HIS A 480 -5.04 2.29 23.30
N VAL A 481 -6.11 2.94 22.83
CA VAL A 481 -6.73 4.05 23.58
C VAL A 481 -8.22 3.85 23.80
N THR A 482 -8.98 3.56 22.75
CA THR A 482 -10.45 3.57 22.75
C THR A 482 -10.99 2.21 22.31
N PRO A 483 -11.44 1.34 23.24
CA PRO A 483 -11.87 -0.03 22.90
C PRO A 483 -13.03 -0.14 21.90
N LYS A 484 -13.82 0.92 21.72
CA LYS A 484 -14.93 0.97 20.74
C LYS A 484 -14.49 1.33 19.32
N MET A 485 -13.31 1.93 19.16
CA MET A 485 -12.80 2.26 17.83
C MET A 485 -12.28 1.00 17.13
N PRO A 486 -12.37 0.94 15.79
CA PRO A 486 -11.94 -0.23 15.04
C PRO A 486 -10.42 -0.44 15.15
N ARG A 487 -10.00 -1.72 15.19
CA ARG A 487 -8.59 -2.13 15.32
C ARG A 487 -7.96 -2.57 13.99
N SER A 488 -8.76 -2.62 12.94
CA SER A 488 -8.38 -2.96 11.58
C SER A 488 -9.43 -2.36 10.64
N CYS A 489 -9.23 -2.43 9.32
CA CYS A 489 -10.36 -2.26 8.40
C CYS A 489 -11.45 -3.31 8.66
N PRO A 490 -12.72 -3.03 8.36
CA PRO A 490 -13.78 -4.02 8.49
C PRO A 490 -13.49 -5.26 7.66
N GLU A 491 -13.68 -6.44 8.25
CA GLU A 491 -13.38 -7.73 7.63
C GLU A 491 -14.61 -8.62 7.73
N CYS A 492 -14.93 -9.35 6.66
CA CYS A 492 -15.99 -10.35 6.70
C CYS A 492 -15.60 -11.47 7.67
N SER A 493 -16.40 -11.67 8.71
CA SER A 493 -16.16 -12.64 9.77
C SER A 493 -17.08 -13.86 9.71
N GLY A 494 -18.16 -13.78 8.91
CA GLY A 494 -19.07 -14.91 8.72
C GLY A 494 -20.06 -14.72 7.58
N VAL A 495 -20.51 -15.85 7.04
CA VAL A 495 -21.52 -15.92 5.97
C VAL A 495 -22.60 -16.91 6.38
N GLU A 496 -23.84 -16.48 6.35
CA GLU A 496 -25.02 -17.30 6.64
C GLU A 496 -25.92 -17.34 5.39
N LYS A 497 -26.31 -18.54 4.94
CA LYS A 497 -27.24 -18.70 3.83
C LYS A 497 -28.68 -18.71 4.33
N ALA A 498 -29.52 -17.86 3.74
CA ALA A 498 -30.94 -17.74 4.03
C ALA A 498 -31.75 -17.82 2.72
N GLY A 499 -32.11 -19.05 2.31
CA GLY A 499 -32.72 -19.30 1.00
C GLY A 499 -31.74 -18.98 -0.14
N ASN A 500 -32.16 -18.15 -1.09
CA ASN A 500 -31.33 -17.69 -2.21
C ASN A 500 -30.46 -16.46 -1.88
N LYS A 501 -30.29 -16.12 -0.60
CA LYS A 501 -29.55 -14.95 -0.14
C LYS A 501 -28.44 -15.34 0.80
N LEU A 502 -27.37 -14.55 0.80
CA LEU A 502 -26.25 -14.65 1.73
C LEU A 502 -26.26 -13.44 2.67
N ILE A 503 -26.20 -13.69 3.97
CA ILE A 503 -26.12 -12.69 5.03
C ILE A 503 -24.69 -12.68 5.58
N LEU A 504 -24.00 -11.58 5.37
CA LEU A 504 -22.60 -11.38 5.75
C LEU A 504 -22.51 -10.64 7.09
N GLN A 505 -21.57 -11.09 7.92
CA GLN A 505 -21.20 -10.47 9.19
C GLN A 505 -19.79 -9.90 9.08
N PHE A 506 -19.54 -8.80 9.78
CA PHE A 506 -18.27 -8.09 9.71
C PHE A 506 -17.75 -7.75 11.11
N ASP A 507 -16.44 -7.84 11.27
CA ASP A 507 -15.72 -7.37 12.46
C ASP A 507 -15.13 -5.98 12.19
N ASN A 508 -14.56 -5.34 13.22
CA ASN A 508 -13.94 -4.01 13.13
C ASN A 508 -14.87 -2.90 12.59
N LEU A 509 -16.15 -2.98 12.93
CA LEU A 509 -17.17 -2.05 12.44
C LEU A 509 -17.10 -0.65 13.05
N GLY A 510 -16.54 -0.51 14.26
CA GLY A 510 -16.65 0.73 15.02
C GLY A 510 -18.12 1.09 15.24
N ASP A 511 -18.55 2.23 14.68
CA ASP A 511 -19.93 2.71 14.78
C ASP A 511 -20.88 2.12 13.71
N GLY A 512 -20.39 1.30 12.76
CA GLY A 512 -21.20 0.62 11.74
C GLY A 512 -20.78 0.88 10.30
N LEU A 513 -21.46 0.24 9.35
CA LEU A 513 -21.24 0.30 7.91
C LEU A 513 -22.04 1.42 7.23
N ARG A 514 -21.47 2.01 6.18
CA ARG A 514 -22.10 3.01 5.30
C ARG A 514 -21.61 2.90 3.85
N LEU A 515 -22.38 3.49 2.94
CA LEU A 515 -21.92 3.74 1.58
C LEU A 515 -20.82 4.82 1.56
N ALA A 516 -19.98 4.78 0.53
CA ALA A 516 -19.10 5.90 0.22
C ALA A 516 -19.90 7.17 -0.07
N GLU A 517 -19.26 8.31 0.11
CA GLU A 517 -19.87 9.60 -0.25
C GLU A 517 -20.17 9.64 -1.75
N GLY A 518 -21.41 10.01 -2.10
CA GLY A 518 -21.88 10.07 -3.48
C GLY A 518 -22.46 8.77 -4.04
N GLU A 519 -22.30 7.63 -3.36
CA GLU A 519 -22.89 6.36 -3.80
C GLU A 519 -24.31 6.17 -3.24
N THR A 520 -25.21 5.68 -4.09
CA THR A 520 -26.63 5.41 -3.76
C THR A 520 -26.93 3.93 -3.58
N GLU A 521 -26.07 3.06 -4.12
CA GLU A 521 -26.22 1.61 -4.13
C GLU A 521 -24.97 0.92 -3.60
N LEU A 522 -25.14 -0.26 -3.01
CA LEU A 522 -24.03 -1.07 -2.54
C LEU A 522 -23.57 -2.01 -3.67
N ARG A 523 -22.40 -1.72 -4.24
CA ARG A 523 -21.79 -2.50 -5.34
C ARG A 523 -20.52 -3.22 -4.88
N GLY A 524 -19.87 -3.91 -5.82
CA GLY A 524 -18.61 -4.62 -5.60
C GLY A 524 -18.75 -6.07 -5.10
N PHE A 525 -19.97 -6.56 -4.87
CA PHE A 525 -20.23 -7.97 -4.54
C PHE A 525 -20.44 -8.81 -5.79
N ALA A 526 -19.94 -10.04 -5.77
CA ALA A 526 -20.28 -11.06 -6.75
C ALA A 526 -20.62 -12.38 -6.06
N ILE A 527 -21.55 -13.17 -6.63
CA ILE A 527 -21.92 -14.49 -6.13
C ILE A 527 -21.92 -15.50 -7.28
N CYS A 528 -21.71 -16.78 -6.95
CA CYS A 528 -21.79 -17.89 -7.90
C CYS A 528 -22.70 -19.01 -7.38
N GLY A 529 -23.18 -19.85 -8.31
CA GLY A 529 -23.89 -21.08 -8.01
C GLY A 529 -22.98 -22.30 -8.11
N GLU A 530 -23.53 -23.45 -8.51
CA GLU A 530 -22.75 -24.68 -8.74
C GLU A 530 -21.78 -24.58 -9.91
N ASP A 531 -22.03 -23.67 -10.87
CA ASP A 531 -21.19 -23.44 -12.04
C ASP A 531 -19.85 -22.74 -11.74
N ARG A 532 -19.69 -22.23 -10.51
CA ARG A 532 -18.51 -21.48 -10.06
C ARG A 532 -18.18 -20.28 -10.96
N ILE A 533 -19.21 -19.65 -11.55
CA ILE A 533 -19.08 -18.37 -12.25
C ILE A 533 -19.58 -17.25 -11.35
N PHE A 534 -18.67 -16.38 -10.91
CA PHE A 534 -19.01 -15.21 -10.11
C PHE A 534 -19.59 -14.11 -11.00
N TYR A 535 -20.84 -13.75 -10.73
CA TYR A 535 -21.51 -12.63 -11.38
C TYR A 535 -21.77 -11.50 -10.38
N PRO A 536 -21.77 -10.22 -10.80
CA PRO A 536 -22.15 -9.10 -9.95
C PRO A 536 -23.50 -9.34 -9.27
N ALA A 537 -23.60 -9.00 -7.99
CA ALA A 537 -24.75 -9.31 -7.15
C ALA A 537 -25.35 -8.05 -6.51
N ASN A 538 -26.66 -8.10 -6.27
CA ASN A 538 -27.35 -7.08 -5.49
C ASN A 538 -26.95 -7.18 -4.02
N ALA A 539 -26.77 -6.04 -3.36
CA ALA A 539 -26.42 -5.99 -1.96
C ALA A 539 -27.17 -4.90 -1.18
N ARG A 540 -27.42 -5.14 0.11
CA ARG A 540 -28.06 -4.17 1.01
C ARG A 540 -27.52 -4.25 2.42
N ILE A 541 -27.21 -3.09 3.01
CA ILE A 541 -26.83 -2.98 4.43
C ILE A 541 -28.07 -3.22 5.30
N LEU A 542 -27.95 -4.16 6.25
CA LEU A 542 -28.97 -4.48 7.24
C LEU A 542 -28.56 -3.91 8.61
N HIS A 543 -29.35 -2.96 9.11
CA HIS A 543 -29.18 -2.34 10.44
C HIS A 543 -27.78 -1.78 10.72
N GLY A 544 -27.03 -1.40 9.67
CA GLY A 544 -25.68 -0.83 9.80
C GLY A 544 -24.58 -1.83 10.18
N VAL A 545 -24.85 -3.13 10.27
CA VAL A 545 -23.86 -4.11 10.80
C VAL A 545 -23.73 -5.39 9.98
N ARG A 546 -24.71 -5.71 9.14
CA ARG A 546 -24.69 -6.89 8.25
C ARG A 546 -24.95 -6.47 6.82
N VAL A 547 -24.60 -7.32 5.86
CA VAL A 547 -24.93 -7.12 4.45
C VAL A 547 -25.68 -8.33 3.93
N MET A 548 -26.80 -8.10 3.26
CA MET A 548 -27.53 -9.13 2.51
C MET A 548 -27.11 -9.04 1.04
N VAL A 549 -26.68 -10.14 0.46
CA VAL A 549 -26.24 -10.26 -0.94
C VAL A 549 -27.08 -11.32 -1.65
N TRP A 550 -27.55 -11.02 -2.85
CA TRP A 550 -28.35 -11.96 -3.64
C TRP A 550 -28.29 -11.65 -5.14
N ARG A 551 -28.73 -12.61 -5.96
CA ARG A 551 -28.94 -12.45 -7.39
C ARG A 551 -30.14 -13.31 -7.78
N ASP A 552 -31.09 -12.75 -8.52
CA ASP A 552 -32.40 -13.40 -8.72
C ASP A 552 -32.34 -14.61 -9.67
N ASP A 553 -31.32 -14.68 -10.53
CA ASP A 553 -31.05 -15.81 -11.43
C ASP A 553 -30.23 -16.94 -10.78
N ILE A 554 -29.73 -16.76 -9.56
CA ILE A 554 -29.00 -17.79 -8.79
C ILE A 554 -29.87 -18.24 -7.61
N ALA A 555 -30.55 -19.37 -7.79
CA ALA A 555 -31.42 -19.93 -6.76
C ALA A 555 -30.65 -20.46 -5.55
N GLU A 556 -29.48 -21.06 -5.78
CA GLU A 556 -28.65 -21.69 -4.76
C GLU A 556 -27.24 -21.11 -4.77
N PRO A 557 -27.00 -19.95 -4.11
CA PRO A 557 -25.68 -19.38 -4.03
C PRO A 557 -24.76 -20.29 -3.20
N THR A 558 -23.54 -20.51 -3.69
CA THR A 558 -22.52 -21.38 -3.07
C THR A 558 -21.36 -20.56 -2.50
N SER A 559 -21.03 -19.42 -3.11
CA SER A 559 -19.93 -18.57 -2.69
C SER A 559 -20.18 -17.09 -3.00
N VAL A 560 -19.39 -16.23 -2.37
CA VAL A 560 -19.46 -14.77 -2.47
C VAL A 560 -18.07 -14.14 -2.42
N THR A 561 -17.89 -13.07 -3.17
CA THR A 561 -16.74 -12.17 -3.08
C THR A 561 -17.18 -10.73 -2.91
N TYR A 562 -16.28 -9.91 -2.38
CA TYR A 562 -16.39 -8.45 -2.37
C TYR A 562 -15.06 -7.84 -2.82
N GLY A 563 -15.10 -6.95 -3.82
CA GLY A 563 -13.92 -6.24 -4.31
C GLY A 563 -12.79 -7.13 -4.82
N PHE A 564 -13.05 -8.43 -5.03
CA PHE A 564 -12.07 -9.40 -5.53
C PHE A 564 -11.98 -9.28 -7.05
N SER A 565 -11.44 -8.15 -7.50
CA SER A 565 -11.28 -7.76 -8.89
C SER A 565 -9.91 -7.10 -9.08
N PRO A 566 -9.27 -7.25 -10.25
CA PRO A 566 -8.04 -6.52 -10.57
C PRO A 566 -8.24 -4.99 -10.51
N PHE A 567 -9.42 -4.51 -10.88
CA PHE A 567 -9.79 -3.09 -10.86
C PHE A 567 -11.07 -2.89 -10.03
N PRO A 568 -10.96 -2.81 -8.68
CA PRO A 568 -12.11 -2.82 -7.78
C PRO A 568 -12.80 -1.45 -7.67
N HIS A 569 -13.13 -0.82 -8.81
CA HIS A 569 -13.66 0.56 -8.84
C HIS A 569 -15.06 0.72 -8.24
N ASP A 570 -15.84 -0.36 -8.22
CA ASP A 570 -17.17 -0.41 -7.59
C ASP A 570 -17.14 -0.81 -6.11
N ALA A 571 -15.97 -1.20 -5.57
CA ALA A 571 -15.80 -1.62 -4.18
C ALA A 571 -15.44 -0.43 -3.29
N THR A 572 -16.44 0.37 -2.93
CA THR A 572 -16.21 1.66 -2.24
C THR A 572 -16.78 1.73 -0.83
N PHE A 573 -17.51 0.73 -0.34
CA PHE A 573 -18.23 0.84 0.94
C PHE A 573 -17.30 0.76 2.17
N LYS A 574 -17.67 1.49 3.23
CA LYS A 574 -16.80 1.79 4.37
C LYS A 574 -17.52 1.62 5.69
N ASN A 575 -16.80 1.69 6.80
CA ASN A 575 -17.40 1.99 8.09
C ASN A 575 -17.57 3.51 8.32
N LEU A 576 -18.24 3.88 9.42
CA LEU A 576 -18.46 5.27 9.81
C LEU A 576 -17.16 6.01 10.19
N ASN A 577 -16.07 5.30 10.47
CA ASN A 577 -14.74 5.88 10.73
C ASN A 577 -13.89 6.05 9.45
N ASP A 578 -14.51 5.92 8.27
CA ASP A 578 -13.86 6.00 6.94
C ASP A 578 -12.80 4.92 6.68
N LEU A 579 -12.92 3.74 7.31
CA LEU A 579 -12.12 2.57 6.93
C LEU A 579 -12.88 1.75 5.87
N PRO A 580 -12.26 1.46 4.71
CA PRO A 580 -12.90 0.69 3.66
C PRO A 580 -12.96 -0.79 4.06
N VAL A 581 -14.02 -1.49 3.65
CA VAL A 581 -14.14 -2.92 3.95
C VAL A 581 -13.11 -3.71 3.14
N MET A 582 -12.38 -4.62 3.79
CA MET A 582 -11.35 -5.40 3.12
C MET A 582 -11.96 -6.25 2.01
N PRO A 583 -11.40 -6.22 0.78
CA PRO A 583 -11.77 -7.17 -0.25
C PRO A 583 -11.54 -8.61 0.20
N PHE A 584 -12.43 -9.52 -0.21
CA PHE A 584 -12.34 -10.94 0.16
C PHE A 584 -13.03 -11.86 -0.84
N ARG A 585 -12.67 -13.13 -0.79
CA ARG A 585 -13.46 -14.26 -1.32
C ARG A 585 -13.78 -15.22 -0.18
N PHE A 586 -14.97 -15.81 -0.21
CA PHE A 586 -15.41 -16.73 0.84
C PHE A 586 -14.61 -18.03 0.86
N ASP A 587 -14.21 -18.51 -0.33
CA ASP A 587 -13.41 -19.72 -0.50
C ASP A 587 -12.36 -19.52 -1.61
N ARG A 588 -11.44 -20.48 -1.73
CA ARG A 588 -10.37 -20.52 -2.75
C ARG A 588 -10.60 -21.60 -3.81
N GLU A 589 -11.83 -22.10 -3.95
CA GLU A 589 -12.11 -23.10 -4.98
C GLU A 589 -11.98 -22.46 -6.37
N PRO A 590 -11.38 -23.17 -7.34
CA PRO A 590 -11.30 -22.75 -8.74
C PRO A 590 -12.63 -22.19 -9.25
N ALA A 591 -12.59 -20.98 -9.78
CA ALA A 591 -13.77 -20.27 -10.24
C ALA A 591 -13.44 -19.34 -11.40
N PHE A 592 -14.46 -19.03 -12.19
CA PHE A 592 -14.40 -17.99 -13.20
C PHE A 592 -15.05 -16.72 -12.66
N TYR A 593 -14.40 -15.58 -12.84
CA TYR A 593 -14.97 -14.28 -12.50
C TYR A 593 -15.50 -13.67 -13.78
N SER A 594 -16.80 -13.40 -13.83
CA SER A 594 -17.39 -12.66 -14.94
C SER A 594 -16.64 -11.34 -15.10
N PRO A 595 -16.32 -10.92 -16.34
CA PRO A 595 -15.72 -9.62 -16.57
C PRO A 595 -16.60 -8.51 -15.98
N ASP A 596 -15.98 -7.37 -15.71
CA ASP A 596 -16.71 -6.19 -15.31
C ASP A 596 -17.52 -5.66 -16.51
N LEU A 597 -18.84 -5.71 -16.35
CA LEU A 597 -19.81 -5.31 -17.36
C LEU A 597 -20.53 -4.02 -16.93
N PHE A 598 -19.89 -3.12 -16.16
CA PHE A 598 -20.54 -1.90 -15.63
C PHE A 598 -21.31 -1.10 -16.70
N PHE A 599 -20.86 -1.12 -17.96
CA PHE A 599 -21.54 -0.45 -19.06
C PHE A 599 -22.99 -0.94 -19.19
N THR A 600 -23.26 -2.22 -18.97
CA THR A 600 -24.58 -2.81 -19.23
C THR A 600 -25.70 -2.28 -18.36
N SER A 601 -25.36 -1.71 -17.19
CA SER A 601 -26.33 -1.06 -16.30
C SER A 601 -26.87 0.26 -16.83
N CYS A 602 -26.16 0.91 -17.78
CA CYS A 602 -26.54 2.22 -18.33
C CYS A 602 -26.65 3.37 -17.30
N ASP A 603 -26.22 3.13 -16.05
CA ASP A 603 -26.36 4.06 -14.93
C ASP A 603 -25.35 5.21 -14.95
N LYS A 604 -24.10 4.90 -15.30
CA LYS A 604 -22.97 5.83 -15.22
C LYS A 604 -22.38 6.04 -16.62
N LEU A 605 -22.01 7.29 -16.91
CA LEU A 605 -21.30 7.66 -18.15
C LEU A 605 -19.78 7.68 -17.98
N GLU A 606 -19.30 7.62 -16.74
CA GLU A 606 -17.89 7.54 -16.40
C GLU A 606 -17.65 6.46 -15.35
N PHE A 607 -16.49 5.83 -15.40
CA PHE A 607 -15.99 4.89 -14.38
C PHE A 607 -14.53 5.21 -14.06
N ILE A 608 -14.02 4.70 -12.95
CA ILE A 608 -12.60 4.85 -12.59
C ILE A 608 -11.85 3.65 -13.16
N GLY A 609 -10.85 3.90 -14.02
CA GLY A 609 -10.07 2.84 -14.64
C GLY A 609 -8.72 3.34 -15.14
N ILE A 610 -7.99 2.45 -15.82
CA ILE A 610 -6.70 2.70 -16.44
C ILE A 610 -6.87 2.60 -17.96
N ARG A 611 -6.36 3.61 -18.68
CA ARG A 611 -6.45 3.70 -20.14
C ARG A 611 -5.46 2.76 -20.81
N ASN A 612 -4.16 2.96 -20.57
CA ASN A 612 -3.07 2.15 -21.12
C ASN A 612 -2.20 1.57 -20.01
N GLU A 613 -1.44 0.53 -20.31
CA GLU A 613 -0.47 -0.04 -19.37
C GLU A 613 0.54 1.03 -18.93
N GLY A 614 0.73 1.15 -17.62
CA GLY A 614 1.62 2.14 -17.01
C GLY A 614 0.99 3.50 -16.72
N ASP A 615 -0.25 3.76 -17.17
CA ASP A 615 -0.98 4.98 -16.82
C ASP A 615 -1.52 4.91 -15.37
N ASP A 616 -1.74 6.09 -14.76
CA ASP A 616 -2.49 6.21 -13.52
C ASP A 616 -4.00 5.98 -13.73
N PHE A 617 -4.71 5.68 -12.65
CA PHE A 617 -6.17 5.67 -12.66
C PHE A 617 -6.74 7.04 -13.06
N GLU A 618 -7.76 7.06 -13.91
CA GLU A 618 -8.48 8.27 -14.27
C GLU A 618 -9.99 8.00 -14.40
N LYS A 619 -10.77 9.07 -14.58
CA LYS A 619 -12.18 8.96 -14.93
C LYS A 619 -12.29 8.74 -16.44
N LEU A 620 -12.78 7.57 -16.83
CA LEU A 620 -12.90 7.13 -18.22
C LEU A 620 -14.36 7.12 -18.65
N LYS A 621 -14.62 7.51 -19.90
CA LYS A 621 -15.97 7.48 -20.46
C LYS A 621 -16.40 6.04 -20.73
N VAL A 622 -17.59 5.67 -20.30
CA VAL A 622 -18.18 4.35 -20.56
C VAL A 622 -18.55 4.17 -22.04
N TYR A 623 -19.07 5.22 -22.67
CA TYR A 623 -19.63 5.19 -24.02
C TYR A 623 -18.96 6.19 -24.95
N LYS A 624 -18.85 5.84 -26.24
CA LYS A 624 -18.41 6.75 -27.31
C LYS A 624 -19.29 6.66 -28.56
N THR A 625 -19.44 7.80 -29.22
CA THR A 625 -19.99 7.88 -30.57
C THR A 625 -18.88 7.56 -31.57
N PHE A 626 -19.06 6.57 -32.44
CA PHE A 626 -18.10 6.25 -33.52
C PHE A 626 -18.62 6.64 -34.91
N LYS A 627 -19.92 6.97 -35.06
CA LYS A 627 -20.50 7.41 -36.34
C LYS A 627 -21.68 8.37 -36.13
N GLY A 628 -21.72 9.43 -36.92
CA GLY A 628 -22.73 10.49 -36.80
C GLY A 628 -22.42 11.43 -35.64
N ASN A 629 -23.27 12.45 -35.45
CA ASN A 629 -23.15 13.38 -34.33
C ASN A 629 -24.21 13.01 -33.30
N GLY A 630 -23.81 12.73 -32.07
CA GLY A 630 -24.78 12.45 -31.01
C GLY A 630 -24.21 12.70 -29.64
N VAL A 631 -25.11 13.07 -28.73
CA VAL A 631 -24.85 13.37 -27.33
C VAL A 631 -25.47 12.26 -26.51
N ILE A 632 -24.64 11.58 -25.72
CA ILE A 632 -25.05 10.54 -24.78
C ILE A 632 -25.09 11.18 -23.39
N THR A 633 -26.24 11.14 -22.75
CA THR A 633 -26.51 11.65 -21.40
C THR A 633 -27.16 10.57 -20.55
N ALA A 634 -27.11 10.70 -19.22
CA ALA A 634 -27.83 9.84 -18.29
C ALA A 634 -29.17 10.48 -17.93
N ASP A 635 -30.26 9.71 -17.93
CA ASP A 635 -31.60 10.17 -17.55
C ASP A 635 -32.11 9.37 -16.34
N GLU A 636 -32.32 10.06 -15.22
CA GLU A 636 -32.75 9.46 -13.95
C GLU A 636 -34.28 9.22 -13.87
N MET A 637 -35.05 9.81 -14.79
CA MET A 637 -36.51 9.81 -14.77
C MET A 637 -37.09 8.70 -15.65
N ASN A 638 -36.53 8.52 -16.84
CA ASN A 638 -36.96 7.55 -17.84
C ASN A 638 -36.01 6.35 -17.79
N LYS A 639 -36.29 5.37 -16.95
CA LYS A 639 -35.46 4.17 -16.79
C LYS A 639 -36.28 2.93 -16.45
N THR A 640 -35.68 1.76 -16.63
CA THR A 640 -36.25 0.44 -16.31
C THR A 640 -35.71 -0.12 -15.00
N GLU A 641 -34.40 -0.02 -14.77
CA GLU A 641 -33.70 -0.52 -13.59
C GLU A 641 -32.69 0.54 -13.08
N GLY A 642 -31.93 0.23 -12.03
CA GLY A 642 -30.81 1.04 -11.56
C GLY A 642 -31.18 2.47 -11.14
N SER A 643 -30.26 3.39 -11.41
CA SER A 643 -30.32 4.82 -11.09
C SER A 643 -30.59 5.71 -12.31
N ALA A 644 -30.20 5.29 -13.52
CA ALA A 644 -30.42 6.05 -14.75
C ALA A 644 -30.50 5.15 -16.00
N SER A 645 -30.95 5.70 -17.12
CA SER A 645 -30.79 5.10 -18.45
C SER A 645 -29.92 5.98 -19.36
N LEU A 646 -29.46 5.42 -20.48
CA LEU A 646 -28.79 6.20 -21.53
C LEU A 646 -29.83 6.94 -22.37
N HIS A 647 -29.80 8.25 -22.33
CA HIS A 647 -30.50 9.12 -23.28
C HIS A 647 -29.54 9.55 -24.39
N ILE A 648 -29.86 9.17 -25.62
CA ILE A 648 -29.04 9.46 -26.79
C ILE A 648 -29.84 10.36 -27.74
N ARG A 649 -29.33 11.57 -27.97
CA ARG A 649 -29.83 12.49 -29.00
C ARG A 649 -28.85 12.56 -30.14
N TYR A 650 -29.31 12.37 -31.37
CA TYR A 650 -28.41 12.27 -32.51
C TYR A 650 -28.91 12.98 -33.78
N GLU A 651 -27.95 13.32 -34.63
CA GLU A 651 -28.12 13.80 -36.00
C GLU A 651 -27.16 13.04 -36.93
N THR A 652 -27.64 12.65 -38.10
CA THR A 652 -26.96 11.74 -39.02
C THR A 652 -27.13 12.20 -40.47
N GLU A 653 -26.06 12.16 -41.26
CA GLU A 653 -26.14 12.53 -42.68
C GLU A 653 -26.71 11.38 -43.54
N ASN A 654 -26.44 10.14 -43.16
CA ASN A 654 -26.77 8.91 -43.90
C ASN A 654 -27.79 8.02 -43.17
N SER A 655 -28.68 8.60 -42.37
CA SER A 655 -29.69 7.86 -41.60
C SER A 655 -29.11 6.80 -40.65
N LEU A 656 -27.87 7.01 -40.19
CA LEU A 656 -27.13 6.03 -39.40
C LEU A 656 -26.31 6.73 -38.30
N TYR A 657 -26.69 6.48 -37.06
CA TYR A 657 -25.94 6.85 -35.87
C TYR A 657 -25.27 5.61 -35.28
N GLY A 658 -24.07 5.74 -34.72
CA GLY A 658 -23.33 4.63 -34.13
C GLY A 658 -22.68 5.00 -32.81
N PHE A 659 -22.94 4.19 -31.79
CA PHE A 659 -22.33 4.29 -30.47
C PHE A 659 -21.87 2.92 -29.97
N GLU A 660 -20.91 2.89 -29.07
CA GLU A 660 -20.39 1.66 -28.46
C GLU A 660 -19.96 1.93 -27.01
N PRO A 661 -20.00 0.93 -26.12
CA PRO A 661 -19.20 0.99 -24.91
C PRO A 661 -17.71 1.00 -25.33
N ASP A 662 -16.91 1.85 -24.70
CA ASP A 662 -15.49 1.92 -25.01
C ASP A 662 -14.73 0.78 -24.32
N LEU A 663 -14.54 -0.33 -25.04
CA LEU A 663 -13.85 -1.52 -24.54
C LEU A 663 -12.33 -1.49 -24.74
N SER A 664 -11.79 -0.37 -25.22
CA SER A 664 -10.36 -0.24 -25.53
C SER A 664 -9.47 -0.02 -24.30
N TYR A 665 -10.07 0.24 -23.14
CA TYR A 665 -9.32 0.50 -21.92
C TYR A 665 -8.70 -0.78 -21.37
N VAL A 666 -7.44 -0.69 -20.98
CA VAL A 666 -6.73 -1.80 -20.36
C VAL A 666 -7.45 -2.30 -19.10
N SER A 667 -8.02 -1.41 -18.29
CA SER A 667 -8.78 -1.79 -17.07
C SER A 667 -9.97 -2.73 -17.29
N LEU A 668 -10.46 -2.86 -18.52
CA LEU A 668 -11.50 -3.82 -18.86
C LEU A 668 -10.96 -5.23 -19.10
N MET A 669 -9.65 -5.39 -19.30
CA MET A 669 -9.02 -6.66 -19.68
C MET A 669 -9.68 -7.26 -20.94
N ALA A 670 -9.94 -6.42 -21.96
CA ALA A 670 -10.53 -6.87 -23.21
C ALA A 670 -9.58 -7.85 -23.94
N PRO A 671 -10.11 -8.90 -24.59
CA PRO A 671 -11.52 -9.18 -24.85
C PRO A 671 -12.30 -9.67 -23.62
N LEU A 672 -13.52 -9.14 -23.43
CA LEU A 672 -14.41 -9.58 -22.35
C LEU A 672 -15.02 -10.93 -22.70
N LEU A 673 -14.79 -11.92 -21.84
CA LEU A 673 -15.30 -13.28 -22.04
C LEU A 673 -16.55 -13.53 -21.18
N ILE A 674 -17.71 -13.64 -21.83
CA ILE A 674 -19.00 -13.92 -21.18
C ILE A 674 -19.38 -15.38 -21.44
N LYS A 675 -19.18 -16.21 -20.42
CA LYS A 675 -19.37 -17.67 -20.52
C LYS A 675 -20.82 -18.10 -20.43
N GLY A 676 -21.19 -19.10 -21.24
CA GLY A 676 -22.47 -19.79 -21.16
C GLY A 676 -23.68 -18.97 -21.62
N LYS A 677 -23.49 -17.73 -22.08
CA LYS A 677 -24.54 -16.85 -22.58
C LYS A 677 -24.54 -16.86 -24.11
N LYS A 678 -25.72 -16.74 -24.72
CA LYS A 678 -25.92 -16.79 -26.19
C LYS A 678 -26.82 -15.69 -26.70
N ARG A 679 -27.54 -15.00 -25.83
CA ARG A 679 -28.44 -13.91 -26.20
C ARG A 679 -28.03 -12.64 -25.49
N MET A 680 -28.29 -11.52 -26.15
CA MET A 680 -28.19 -10.19 -25.55
C MET A 680 -29.57 -9.55 -25.62
N LEU A 681 -30.08 -9.12 -24.48
CA LEU A 681 -31.34 -8.38 -24.36
C LEU A 681 -30.99 -6.92 -24.12
N VAL A 682 -31.72 -6.01 -24.76
CA VAL A 682 -31.51 -4.57 -24.61
C VAL A 682 -32.88 -3.92 -24.43
N ASP A 683 -33.07 -3.22 -23.32
CA ASP A 683 -34.30 -2.46 -23.11
C ASP A 683 -34.17 -1.11 -23.82
N VAL A 684 -35.15 -0.79 -24.65
CA VAL A 684 -35.13 0.39 -25.52
C VAL A 684 -36.46 1.12 -25.40
N PHE A 685 -36.39 2.44 -25.31
CA PHE A 685 -37.56 3.31 -25.40
C PHE A 685 -37.37 4.33 -26.53
N ASN A 686 -38.32 4.32 -27.47
CA ASN A 686 -38.33 5.18 -28.64
C ASN A 686 -39.48 6.19 -28.51
N PRO A 687 -39.21 7.45 -28.13
CA PRO A 687 -40.25 8.47 -27.99
C PRO A 687 -40.68 9.06 -29.34
N ASP A 688 -39.92 8.83 -30.42
CA ASP A 688 -40.21 9.42 -31.72
C ASP A 688 -41.37 8.72 -32.44
N THR A 689 -41.93 9.42 -33.43
CA THR A 689 -43.05 8.92 -34.23
C THR A 689 -42.63 8.00 -35.38
N GLN A 690 -41.35 7.69 -35.53
CA GLN A 690 -40.84 6.82 -36.58
C GLN A 690 -40.26 5.54 -35.99
N LYS A 691 -40.39 4.44 -36.73
CA LYS A 691 -39.67 3.20 -36.43
C LYS A 691 -38.19 3.39 -36.68
N LYS A 692 -37.37 2.73 -35.86
CA LYS A 692 -35.91 2.69 -35.99
C LYS A 692 -35.45 1.24 -36.08
N THR A 693 -34.24 1.00 -36.53
CA THR A 693 -33.62 -0.34 -36.46
C THR A 693 -32.34 -0.26 -35.64
N LEU A 694 -32.20 -1.13 -34.63
CA LEU A 694 -30.97 -1.26 -33.86
C LEU A 694 -30.18 -2.47 -34.36
N LYS A 695 -28.94 -2.25 -34.80
CA LYS A 695 -28.00 -3.32 -35.15
C LYS A 695 -26.92 -3.42 -34.09
N ALA A 696 -26.68 -4.61 -33.58
CA ALA A 696 -25.61 -4.92 -32.65
C ALA A 696 -24.55 -5.79 -33.34
N GLU A 697 -23.30 -5.37 -33.29
CA GLU A 697 -22.14 -6.11 -33.81
C GLU A 697 -22.06 -7.52 -33.22
N GLY A 698 -21.93 -8.55 -34.06
CA GLY A 698 -21.92 -9.95 -33.62
C GLY A 698 -23.30 -10.55 -33.29
N PHE A 699 -24.35 -9.73 -33.19
CA PHE A 699 -25.67 -10.10 -32.65
C PHE A 699 -26.84 -9.93 -33.65
N GLY A 700 -26.67 -9.14 -34.71
CA GLY A 700 -27.68 -8.94 -35.75
C GLY A 700 -28.45 -7.63 -35.61
N GLU A 701 -29.70 -7.60 -36.09
CA GLU A 701 -30.53 -6.40 -36.11
C GLU A 701 -31.94 -6.68 -35.60
N GLN A 702 -32.55 -5.69 -34.97
CA GLN A 702 -33.93 -5.73 -34.46
C GLN A 702 -34.67 -4.43 -34.79
N GLU A 703 -35.95 -4.54 -35.16
CA GLU A 703 -36.82 -3.37 -35.37
C GLU A 703 -37.25 -2.80 -34.01
N ILE A 704 -37.05 -1.50 -33.82
CA ILE A 704 -37.59 -0.74 -32.68
C ILE A 704 -38.96 -0.21 -33.08
N LYS A 705 -40.00 -0.77 -32.46
CA LYS A 705 -41.39 -0.37 -32.71
C LYS A 705 -41.61 1.05 -32.19
N GLN A 706 -42.45 1.78 -32.91
CA GLN A 706 -42.96 3.07 -32.46
C GLN A 706 -44.01 2.84 -31.35
N GLN A 707 -43.61 2.98 -30.09
CA GLN A 707 -44.52 2.90 -28.95
C GLN A 707 -43.99 3.73 -27.78
N LEU A 708 -44.90 4.36 -27.04
CA LEU A 708 -44.57 5.22 -25.89
C LEU A 708 -44.27 4.41 -24.60
N THR A 709 -43.68 3.23 -24.75
CA THR A 709 -43.34 2.31 -23.64
C THR A 709 -42.03 1.58 -23.96
N TRP A 710 -41.31 1.19 -22.91
CA TRP A 710 -40.11 0.35 -23.02
C TRP A 710 -40.41 -0.96 -23.76
N GLN A 711 -39.46 -1.40 -24.58
CA GLN A 711 -39.48 -2.69 -25.26
C GLN A 711 -38.14 -3.38 -25.13
N THR A 712 -38.16 -4.68 -24.87
CA THR A 712 -36.94 -5.50 -24.81
C THR A 712 -36.66 -6.08 -26.19
N LEU A 713 -35.53 -5.69 -26.77
CA LEU A 713 -35.03 -6.28 -28.00
C LEU A 713 -34.16 -7.49 -27.66
N VAL A 714 -34.37 -8.60 -28.37
CA VAL A 714 -33.62 -9.85 -28.16
C VAL A 714 -32.70 -10.08 -29.34
N PHE A 715 -31.41 -10.18 -29.10
CA PHE A 715 -30.41 -10.50 -30.10
C PHE A 715 -29.76 -11.85 -29.83
N SER A 716 -29.41 -12.57 -30.88
CA SER A 716 -28.75 -13.88 -30.79
C SER A 716 -27.30 -13.76 -31.26
N TYR A 717 -26.36 -14.23 -30.44
CA TYR A 717 -24.95 -14.24 -30.79
C TYR A 717 -24.71 -15.12 -32.03
N LYS A 718 -24.01 -14.59 -33.02
CA LYS A 718 -23.74 -15.28 -34.29
C LYS A 718 -22.45 -16.10 -34.28
N GLY A 719 -21.61 -15.94 -33.26
CA GLY A 719 -20.37 -16.69 -33.09
C GLY A 719 -20.56 -18.09 -32.51
N GLU A 720 -19.54 -18.93 -32.65
CA GLU A 720 -19.44 -20.22 -31.98
C GLU A 720 -18.85 -20.03 -30.56
N GLY A 721 -19.21 -20.90 -29.61
CA GLY A 721 -18.65 -20.83 -28.24
C GLY A 721 -19.15 -19.68 -27.36
N ASP A 722 -18.36 -19.30 -26.35
CA ASP A 722 -18.69 -18.21 -25.44
C ASP A 722 -18.69 -16.84 -26.16
N ILE A 723 -19.36 -15.84 -25.59
CA ILE A 723 -19.38 -14.49 -26.17
C ILE A 723 -18.05 -13.81 -25.82
N GLU A 724 -17.26 -13.50 -26.84
CA GLU A 724 -16.02 -12.74 -26.71
C GLU A 724 -16.22 -11.31 -27.27
N LEU A 725 -16.02 -10.29 -26.43
CA LEU A 725 -16.23 -8.88 -26.78
C LEU A 725 -14.92 -8.10 -26.75
N SER A 726 -14.31 -7.88 -27.91
CA SER A 726 -13.29 -6.82 -28.10
C SER A 726 -13.91 -5.47 -28.49
N SER A 727 -15.13 -5.50 -29.03
CA SER A 727 -15.96 -4.32 -29.32
C SER A 727 -17.43 -4.71 -29.29
N LEU A 728 -18.32 -3.73 -29.05
CA LEU A 728 -19.76 -3.92 -29.11
C LEU A 728 -20.44 -2.71 -29.78
N LYS A 729 -20.37 -2.64 -31.11
CA LYS A 729 -20.94 -1.51 -31.85
C LYS A 729 -22.45 -1.62 -32.02
N PHE A 730 -23.17 -0.63 -31.52
CA PHE A 730 -24.57 -0.40 -31.81
C PHE A 730 -24.73 0.61 -32.94
N ARG A 731 -25.61 0.31 -33.89
CA ARG A 731 -25.98 1.21 -34.99
C ARG A 731 -27.48 1.41 -35.03
N ILE A 732 -27.90 2.67 -35.02
CA ILE A 732 -29.29 3.06 -35.14
C ILE A 732 -29.51 3.53 -36.57
N GLU A 733 -30.35 2.81 -37.31
CA GLU A 733 -30.85 3.23 -38.61
C GLU A 733 -32.16 3.98 -38.43
N ASP A 734 -32.18 5.23 -38.90
CA ASP A 734 -33.31 6.15 -38.75
C ASP A 734 -33.49 7.03 -40.00
N SER A 735 -34.62 6.86 -40.68
CA SER A 735 -34.98 7.64 -41.86
C SER A 735 -35.17 9.13 -41.58
N ALA A 736 -35.50 9.52 -40.34
CA ALA A 736 -35.69 10.91 -39.94
C ALA A 736 -34.39 11.72 -39.94
N ARG A 737 -33.23 11.04 -39.94
CA ARG A 737 -31.87 11.62 -39.85
C ARG A 737 -31.55 12.35 -38.55
N ASN A 738 -32.53 12.70 -37.75
CA ASN A 738 -32.36 13.14 -36.37
C ASN A 738 -33.39 12.45 -35.48
N GLY A 739 -33.09 12.32 -34.19
CA GLY A 739 -34.00 11.68 -33.26
C GLY A 739 -33.38 11.47 -31.89
N GLU A 740 -34.16 10.84 -31.02
CA GLU A 740 -33.69 10.44 -29.71
C GLU A 740 -34.12 9.01 -29.37
N ILE A 741 -33.36 8.38 -28.47
CA ILE A 741 -33.62 7.04 -27.98
C ILE A 741 -33.13 6.91 -26.55
N TYR A 742 -33.83 6.09 -25.78
CA TYR A 742 -33.40 5.66 -24.46
C TYR A 742 -33.00 4.19 -24.51
N ILE A 743 -31.88 3.86 -23.89
CA ILE A 743 -31.34 2.51 -23.79
C ILE A 743 -31.02 2.22 -22.34
N ASP A 744 -31.44 1.06 -21.87
CA ASP A 744 -31.23 0.63 -20.50
C ASP A 744 -31.00 -0.88 -20.44
N ASN A 745 -30.43 -1.34 -19.32
CA ASN A 745 -30.42 -2.72 -18.88
C ASN A 745 -30.05 -3.73 -19.98
N ILE A 746 -28.81 -3.66 -20.45
CA ILE A 746 -28.25 -4.63 -21.39
C ILE A 746 -27.98 -5.92 -20.61
N ARG A 747 -28.54 -7.06 -21.03
CA ARG A 747 -28.42 -8.33 -20.30
C ARG A 747 -27.90 -9.43 -21.21
N PHE A 748 -27.00 -10.26 -20.70
CA PHE A 748 -26.52 -11.46 -21.40
C PHE A 748 -27.15 -12.71 -20.79
N GLU A 749 -27.87 -13.50 -21.62
CA GLU A 749 -28.64 -14.68 -21.23
C GLU A 749 -28.18 -15.98 -21.90
#